data_AF-A0A9E3KZK4-F1
#
_entry.id   AF-A0A9E3KZK4-F1
#
_cell.length_a   1.000
_cell.length_b   1.000
_cell.length_c   1.000
_cell.angle_alpha   90.00
_cell.angle_beta   90.00
_cell.angle_gamma   90.00
#
_symmetry.space_group_name_H-M   'P 1'
#
loop_
_entity.id
_entity.type
_entity.pdbx_description
1 polymer ?
#
loop_
_entity_poly.entity_id
_entity_poly.type
_entity_poly.pdbx_seq_one_letter_code
_entity_poly.pdbx_strand_id
1 'polypeptide(L)'
;MRYTLTWKAGTLRRHTSWCLIAALSLAWGARFAPALHARQAAAPQEAARLAGLESALESLRQDLKIPALSAAVVKDQKVLWARGFGYADLEKQIPATEHTPYHLASLTKTFASTVVMRLVQEGKINLDDPVSKYGVNLESDGVIRVKHLLSHTSEGNPGEHYSYNGNRFGELDKVIAKAAGKSFGELLIEEILDPLGMSESAPNLAPTLHTKSPGAGDPRAEQEVREAVADLLAGYNNGNVEQIERRLAAQRNGFQGEGGFLGDIVDIEELRGAFKSGVRLKFEMRDLEVAAYGDTALATGFFGGTVSRPNGSSRPDGPWRASFVWNRQDGVWKLVHSHLSPPNAALANDRWRQRFDAVQKTLAQAYGLDDKFNPVRIKYPTYFGTAAGLMASVLDMAKYDIAIDQHRFLTKETQQLAFTPFTSTKGEALPYGLGWFTQDYRGTRLIWHYGYWTGNSSLILKVPERNLTFIAMANTDNLSRPTDLGAGDVLSSPVGLAFLKTFVFPDKFGAPAPEVNWQSAPAELKAQLSRLAQSPYADVYRKELQVRTRVMTSVGRRDDARRLMRAYAELYSKPLPEELTKKAAVAKISEVTDNEDKVAEFTLPRETSVRVFAQGEGGGGQMFDYGWIENAETGKVVWEMKAAETSHAGGAEKNRKVDATLSLPAGRYRLHYKSDESHSFDNWNAPPPEINFWGVALYAN
;
A
#
# COMPACT_ATOMS: atom_id res chain seq x y z
N MET A 1 73.45 -34.10 22.91
CA MET A 1 74.77 -33.64 23.38
C MET A 1 74.90 -32.14 23.13
N ARG A 2 75.66 -31.41 23.96
CA ARG A 2 75.94 -29.96 23.78
C ARG A 2 77.10 -29.75 22.79
N TYR A 3 77.16 -28.55 22.20
CA TYR A 3 78.32 -27.64 21.95
C TYR A 3 77.83 -26.64 20.87
N THR A 4 77.49 -25.36 21.11
CA THR A 4 78.16 -24.20 21.75
C THR A 4 79.31 -23.60 20.92
N LEU A 5 79.44 -22.25 20.97
CA LEU A 5 80.58 -21.37 20.59
C LEU A 5 80.55 -20.66 19.21
N THR A 6 80.92 -19.38 19.04
CA THR A 6 80.84 -18.13 19.86
C THR A 6 81.43 -16.90 19.13
N TRP A 7 80.95 -15.68 19.45
CA TRP A 7 81.70 -14.37 19.47
C TRP A 7 82.14 -13.78 18.11
N LYS A 8 82.46 -12.47 17.89
CA LYS A 8 82.67 -11.20 18.65
C LYS A 8 82.24 -10.05 17.67
N ALA A 9 81.57 -8.93 17.98
CA ALA A 9 81.70 -7.87 18.99
C ALA A 9 82.83 -6.82 18.74
N GLY A 10 82.44 -5.56 18.49
CA GLY A 10 83.32 -4.40 18.27
C GLY A 10 82.62 -3.03 18.26
N THR A 11 82.40 -2.48 19.47
CA THR A 11 82.55 -1.07 19.92
C THR A 11 82.01 0.14 19.11
N LEU A 12 81.05 0.95 19.62
CA LEU A 12 81.15 2.04 20.65
C LEU A 12 81.96 3.27 20.18
N ARG A 13 81.53 4.54 20.32
CA ARG A 13 80.87 5.29 21.44
C ARG A 13 80.13 6.53 20.89
N ARG A 14 79.41 7.41 21.63
CA ARG A 14 78.57 7.53 22.87
C ARG A 14 78.13 9.03 22.89
N HIS A 15 77.01 9.45 23.46
CA HIS A 15 76.85 9.92 24.87
C HIS A 15 75.50 10.71 24.95
N THR A 16 74.68 10.76 26.01
CA THR A 16 74.47 9.98 27.27
C THR A 16 73.08 10.39 27.80
N SER A 17 72.16 9.47 28.11
CA SER A 17 71.77 8.99 29.47
C SER A 17 70.89 9.97 30.28
N TRP A 18 69.86 9.57 31.04
CA TRP A 18 69.77 8.54 32.10
C TRP A 18 68.35 7.91 32.13
N CYS A 19 68.14 6.57 32.13
CA CYS A 19 68.02 5.64 33.29
C CYS A 19 66.61 5.64 33.97
N LEU A 20 65.93 4.55 34.40
CA LEU A 20 66.27 3.12 34.67
C LEU A 20 65.02 2.16 34.55
N ILE A 21 65.27 0.85 34.31
CA ILE A 21 64.60 -0.38 34.88
C ILE A 21 63.08 -0.63 34.67
N ALA A 22 62.57 -1.85 34.43
CA ALA A 22 63.07 -3.14 33.89
C ALA A 22 61.89 -4.13 33.63
N ALA A 23 62.13 -5.19 32.83
CA ALA A 23 61.64 -6.60 32.94
C ALA A 23 60.20 -6.88 33.48
N LEU A 24 59.27 -7.68 32.92
CA LEU A 24 59.23 -8.90 32.06
C LEU A 24 57.74 -9.08 31.60
N SER A 25 57.24 -10.01 30.76
CA SER A 25 57.76 -11.11 29.91
C SER A 25 56.69 -11.59 28.89
N LEU A 26 57.14 -12.24 27.80
CA LEU A 26 56.51 -13.37 27.07
C LEU A 26 54.98 -13.44 26.88
N ALA A 27 54.52 -13.28 25.63
CA ALA A 27 53.69 -14.29 24.93
C ALA A 27 53.63 -14.04 23.41
N TRP A 28 53.61 -15.12 22.62
CA TRP A 28 53.43 -15.09 21.17
C TRP A 28 51.96 -14.91 20.75
N GLY A 29 51.75 -14.21 19.63
CA GLY A 29 50.86 -14.65 18.55
C GLY A 29 49.38 -14.90 18.86
N ALA A 30 48.57 -13.85 18.79
CA ALA A 30 47.13 -13.98 18.53
C ALA A 30 46.62 -12.86 17.59
N ARG A 31 46.27 -13.27 16.36
CA ARG A 31 45.20 -12.75 15.48
C ARG A 31 44.87 -11.26 15.55
N PHE A 32 45.01 -10.57 14.40
CA PHE A 32 44.16 -9.43 14.06
C PHE A 32 42.69 -9.86 14.10
N ALA A 33 42.00 -9.56 15.20
CA ALA A 33 40.55 -9.50 15.22
C ALA A 33 40.13 -8.10 14.76
N PRO A 34 39.11 -7.95 13.89
CA PRO A 34 38.51 -6.64 13.68
C PRO A 34 37.88 -6.19 14.99
N ALA A 35 38.08 -4.93 15.37
CA ALA A 35 37.42 -4.38 16.54
C ALA A 35 35.90 -4.40 16.31
N LEU A 36 35.18 -5.23 17.07
CA LEU A 36 33.74 -5.11 17.15
C LEU A 36 33.42 -3.69 17.60
N HIS A 37 32.61 -2.98 16.81
CA HIS A 37 32.08 -1.69 17.21
C HIS A 37 31.18 -1.93 18.42
N ALA A 38 31.66 -1.54 19.61
CA ALA A 38 30.81 -1.51 20.79
C ALA A 38 29.63 -0.59 20.51
N ARG A 39 28.40 -1.11 20.63
CA ARG A 39 27.19 -0.28 20.61
C ARG A 39 27.36 0.80 21.68
N GLN A 40 27.46 2.05 21.25
CA GLN A 40 27.41 3.18 22.16
C GLN A 40 26.04 3.14 22.83
N ALA A 41 25.99 2.93 24.15
CA ALA A 41 24.73 2.82 24.86
C ALA A 41 23.94 4.12 24.69
N ALA A 42 22.67 4.01 24.29
CA ALA A 42 21.77 5.16 24.18
C ALA A 42 21.71 5.91 25.53
N ALA A 43 21.58 7.24 25.48
CA ALA A 43 21.45 8.03 26.70
C ALA A 43 20.27 7.50 27.55
N PRO A 44 20.30 7.54 28.90
CA PRO A 44 19.31 6.85 29.74
C PRO A 44 17.85 7.14 29.39
N GLN A 45 17.53 8.38 28.99
CA GLN A 45 16.19 8.77 28.53
C GLN A 45 15.81 8.16 27.18
N GLU A 46 16.76 8.00 26.26
CA GLU A 46 16.55 7.38 24.95
C GLU A 46 16.43 5.86 25.06
N ALA A 47 17.21 5.23 25.95
CA ALA A 47 17.02 3.82 26.31
C ALA A 47 15.62 3.57 26.91
N ALA A 48 15.13 4.46 27.78
CA ALA A 48 13.77 4.39 28.31
C ALA A 48 12.68 4.58 27.23
N ARG A 49 12.86 5.52 26.29
CA ARG A 49 11.97 5.68 25.12
C ARG A 49 11.94 4.40 24.27
N LEU A 50 13.09 3.79 24.01
CA LEU A 50 13.16 2.53 23.26
C LEU A 50 12.44 1.38 23.98
N ALA A 51 12.64 1.20 25.29
CA ALA A 51 11.95 0.19 26.08
C ALA A 51 10.42 0.40 26.10
N GLY A 52 9.96 1.65 26.20
CA GLY A 52 8.54 2.00 26.11
C GLY A 52 7.95 1.67 24.74
N LEU A 53 8.67 1.98 23.66
CA LEU A 53 8.26 1.61 22.30
C LEU A 53 8.23 0.08 22.11
N GLU A 54 9.22 -0.66 22.59
CA GLU A 54 9.23 -2.13 22.53
C GLU A 54 8.00 -2.75 23.20
N SER A 55 7.65 -2.28 24.40
CA SER A 55 6.47 -2.75 25.13
C SER A 55 5.17 -2.40 24.38
N ALA A 56 5.07 -1.18 23.84
CA ALA A 56 3.91 -0.76 23.06
C ALA A 56 3.76 -1.57 21.76
N LEU A 57 4.85 -1.84 21.04
CA LEU A 57 4.83 -2.63 19.80
C LEU A 57 4.46 -4.09 20.06
N GLU A 58 4.96 -4.72 21.13
CA GLU A 58 4.56 -6.09 21.48
C GLU A 58 3.09 -6.17 21.92
N SER A 59 2.61 -5.21 22.72
CA SER A 59 1.19 -5.12 23.08
C SER A 59 0.29 -4.92 21.86
N LEU A 60 0.67 -4.04 20.93
CA LEU A 60 -0.07 -3.82 19.68
C LEU A 60 -0.02 -5.05 18.78
N ARG A 61 1.11 -5.75 18.70
CA ARG A 61 1.26 -7.01 17.94
C ARG A 61 0.27 -8.07 18.45
N GLN A 62 0.14 -8.21 19.77
CA GLN A 62 -0.81 -9.12 20.39
C GLN A 62 -2.27 -8.69 20.18
N ASP A 63 -2.60 -7.41 20.46
CA ASP A 63 -3.95 -6.87 20.26
C ASP A 63 -4.43 -7.00 18.80
N LEU A 64 -3.54 -6.79 17.82
CA LEU A 64 -3.80 -6.93 16.38
C LEU A 64 -3.67 -8.37 15.85
N LYS A 65 -3.34 -9.34 16.71
CA LYS A 65 -3.10 -10.75 16.35
C LYS A 65 -2.09 -10.93 15.20
N ILE A 66 -1.03 -10.14 15.20
CA ILE A 66 0.04 -10.17 14.20
C ILE A 66 1.06 -11.26 14.60
N PRO A 67 1.32 -12.30 13.79
CA PRO A 67 2.30 -13.33 14.12
C PRO A 67 3.73 -12.81 14.19
N ALA A 68 4.16 -12.03 13.21
CA ALA A 68 5.45 -11.36 13.17
C ALA A 68 5.34 -9.87 12.83
N LEU A 69 6.06 -9.08 13.60
CA LEU A 69 6.27 -7.65 13.42
C LEU A 69 7.79 -7.41 13.49
N SER A 70 8.34 -6.64 12.58
CA SER A 70 9.68 -6.07 12.74
C SER A 70 9.63 -4.57 12.60
N ALA A 71 10.46 -3.86 13.36
CA ALA A 71 10.49 -2.41 13.36
C ALA A 71 11.92 -1.87 13.52
N ALA A 72 12.12 -0.63 13.09
CA ALA A 72 13.37 0.11 13.24
C ALA A 72 13.10 1.60 13.51
N VAL A 73 14.03 2.23 14.24
CA VAL A 73 14.13 3.68 14.42
C VAL A 73 15.47 4.12 13.85
N VAL A 74 15.42 5.01 12.87
CA VAL A 74 16.58 5.74 12.34
C VAL A 74 16.60 7.11 13.00
N LYS A 75 17.77 7.52 13.51
CA LYS A 75 18.00 8.85 14.08
C LYS A 75 19.36 9.36 13.67
N ASP A 76 19.44 10.63 13.26
CA ASP A 76 20.68 11.30 12.87
C ASP A 76 21.51 10.48 11.86
N GLN A 77 20.81 9.96 10.85
CA GLN A 77 21.36 9.14 9.75
C GLN A 77 22.00 7.82 10.17
N LYS A 78 21.55 7.25 11.30
CA LYS A 78 21.98 5.95 11.83
C LYS A 78 20.79 5.13 12.31
N VAL A 79 20.87 3.80 12.19
CA VAL A 79 19.92 2.90 12.85
C VAL A 79 20.18 2.98 14.37
N LEU A 80 19.31 3.68 15.09
CA LEU A 80 19.34 3.78 16.55
C LEU A 80 18.93 2.44 17.18
N TRP A 81 17.92 1.81 16.60
CA TRP A 81 17.35 0.56 17.07
C TRP A 81 16.65 -0.18 15.92
N ALA A 82 16.69 -1.51 15.94
CA ALA A 82 15.88 -2.37 15.10
C ALA A 82 15.67 -3.73 15.80
N ARG A 83 14.49 -4.33 15.64
CA ARG A 83 14.14 -5.60 16.28
C ARG A 83 12.95 -6.29 15.58
N GLY A 84 12.93 -7.63 15.66
CA GLY A 84 11.76 -8.45 15.35
C GLY A 84 11.02 -8.95 16.60
N PHE A 85 9.73 -9.21 16.44
CA PHE A 85 8.79 -9.64 17.47
C PHE A 85 7.92 -10.80 16.94
N GLY A 86 7.73 -11.86 17.72
CA GLY A 86 6.95 -13.02 17.32
C GLY A 86 7.65 -13.90 16.27
N TYR A 87 6.86 -14.54 15.39
CA TYR A 87 7.32 -15.60 14.50
C TYR A 87 7.03 -15.33 13.02
N ALA A 88 8.10 -15.30 12.22
CA ALA A 88 8.06 -15.18 10.76
C ALA A 88 7.41 -16.40 10.09
N ASP A 89 7.49 -17.58 10.71
CA ASP A 89 6.77 -18.81 10.33
C ASP A 89 6.24 -19.41 11.65
N LEU A 90 4.92 -19.32 11.89
CA LEU A 90 4.26 -19.83 13.10
C LEU A 90 4.38 -21.34 13.23
N GLU A 91 4.14 -22.06 12.14
CA GLU A 91 4.14 -23.53 12.11
C GLU A 91 5.52 -24.11 12.42
N LYS A 92 6.59 -23.43 12.01
CA LYS A 92 7.98 -23.81 12.31
C LYS A 92 8.61 -23.07 13.48
N GLN A 93 7.88 -22.14 14.11
CA GLN A 93 8.38 -21.25 15.16
C GLN A 93 9.69 -20.51 14.79
N ILE A 94 9.82 -20.08 13.53
CA ILE A 94 10.98 -19.27 13.10
C ILE A 94 10.79 -17.86 13.63
N PRO A 95 11.66 -17.33 14.51
CA PRO A 95 11.49 -16.00 15.08
C PRO A 95 11.64 -14.91 14.01
N ALA A 96 10.87 -13.84 14.15
CA ALA A 96 11.11 -12.62 13.37
C ALA A 96 12.33 -11.86 13.91
N THR A 97 13.07 -11.22 13.00
CA THR A 97 14.25 -10.41 13.31
C THR A 97 14.25 -9.13 12.47
N GLU A 98 15.11 -8.19 12.79
CA GLU A 98 15.36 -6.99 11.99
C GLU A 98 15.82 -7.29 10.54
N HIS A 99 16.32 -8.51 10.29
CA HIS A 99 16.71 -9.03 8.98
C HIS A 99 15.58 -9.77 8.24
N THR A 100 14.44 -10.03 8.88
CA THR A 100 13.30 -10.71 8.24
C THR A 100 12.71 -9.81 7.16
N PRO A 101 12.62 -10.25 5.89
CA PRO A 101 11.92 -9.52 4.86
C PRO A 101 10.41 -9.75 4.91
N TYR A 102 9.67 -8.72 4.50
CA TYR A 102 8.22 -8.70 4.37
C TYR A 102 7.84 -8.10 3.02
N HIS A 103 6.64 -8.42 2.51
CA HIS A 103 6.06 -7.66 1.40
C HIS A 103 5.70 -6.24 1.86
N LEU A 104 6.04 -5.24 1.05
CA LEU A 104 5.83 -3.83 1.37
C LEU A 104 4.42 -3.31 1.02
N ALA A 105 3.63 -4.06 0.24
CA ALA A 105 2.44 -3.55 -0.46
C ALA A 105 2.70 -2.14 -1.04
N SER A 106 1.81 -1.19 -0.76
CA SER A 106 1.87 0.18 -1.31
C SER A 106 3.06 1.02 -0.86
N LEU A 107 3.84 0.62 0.16
CA LEU A 107 5.08 1.32 0.50
C LEU A 107 6.10 1.28 -0.66
N THR A 108 5.94 0.33 -1.61
CA THR A 108 6.64 0.31 -2.92
C THR A 108 6.50 1.63 -3.70
N LYS A 109 5.39 2.37 -3.54
CA LYS A 109 5.14 3.66 -4.23
C LYS A 109 6.21 4.70 -3.92
N THR A 110 6.83 4.64 -2.74
CA THR A 110 7.93 5.55 -2.36
C THR A 110 9.15 5.35 -3.25
N PHE A 111 9.49 4.09 -3.59
CA PHE A 111 10.57 3.74 -4.53
C PHE A 111 10.20 4.12 -5.96
N ALA A 112 8.96 3.87 -6.38
CA ALA A 112 8.46 4.29 -7.68
C ALA A 112 8.53 5.81 -7.86
N SER A 113 8.13 6.59 -6.84
CA SER A 113 8.31 8.04 -6.82
C SER A 113 9.78 8.43 -6.96
N THR A 114 10.68 7.84 -6.18
CA THR A 114 12.13 8.11 -6.31
C THR A 114 12.65 7.86 -7.73
N VAL A 115 12.22 6.78 -8.40
CA VAL A 115 12.58 6.50 -9.80
C VAL A 115 11.97 7.53 -10.76
N VAL A 116 10.66 7.82 -10.67
CA VAL A 116 10.00 8.79 -11.58
C VAL A 116 10.55 10.20 -11.38
N MET A 117 10.72 10.64 -10.14
CA MET A 117 11.26 11.96 -9.81
C MET A 117 12.73 12.09 -10.22
N ARG A 118 13.52 11.01 -10.19
CA ARG A 118 14.86 11.00 -10.79
C ARG A 118 14.80 11.20 -12.30
N LEU A 119 13.93 10.48 -13.00
CA LEU A 119 13.72 10.64 -14.45
C LEU A 119 13.20 12.05 -14.81
N VAL A 120 12.52 12.74 -13.89
CA VAL A 120 12.16 14.17 -14.03
C VAL A 120 13.39 15.07 -13.96
N GLN A 121 14.31 14.85 -13.01
CA GLN A 121 15.59 15.60 -12.94
C GLN A 121 16.44 15.41 -14.19
N GLU A 122 16.44 14.20 -14.73
CA GLU A 122 17.17 13.85 -15.96
C GLU A 122 16.48 14.36 -17.23
N GLY A 123 15.34 15.06 -17.12
CA GLY A 123 14.58 15.62 -18.25
C GLY A 123 13.87 14.58 -19.13
N LYS A 124 13.84 13.31 -18.71
CA LYS A 124 13.19 12.20 -19.44
C LYS A 124 11.67 12.16 -19.24
N ILE A 125 11.19 12.71 -18.13
CA ILE A 125 9.77 12.86 -17.80
C ILE A 125 9.50 14.32 -17.45
N ASN A 126 8.43 14.91 -17.99
CA ASN A 126 7.87 16.14 -17.43
C ASN A 126 6.64 15.77 -16.59
N LEU A 127 6.54 16.32 -15.37
CA LEU A 127 5.40 16.13 -14.48
C LEU A 127 4.06 16.59 -15.11
N ASP A 128 4.14 17.57 -16.02
CA ASP A 128 3.00 18.08 -16.77
C ASP A 128 2.74 17.38 -18.12
N ASP A 129 3.54 16.37 -18.50
CA ASP A 129 3.25 15.59 -19.71
C ASP A 129 1.90 14.85 -19.56
N PRO A 130 1.05 14.85 -20.61
CA PRO A 130 -0.16 14.03 -20.62
C PRO A 130 0.23 12.54 -20.64
N VAL A 131 -0.43 11.71 -19.83
CA VAL A 131 -0.03 10.29 -19.68
C VAL A 131 -0.22 9.47 -20.97
N SER A 132 -1.08 9.93 -21.88
CA SER A 132 -1.24 9.39 -23.23
C SER A 132 0.03 9.45 -24.09
N LYS A 133 0.94 10.41 -23.84
CA LYS A 133 2.30 10.46 -24.41
C LYS A 133 3.08 9.16 -24.16
N TYR A 134 2.78 8.49 -23.04
CA TYR A 134 3.43 7.27 -22.59
C TYR A 134 2.63 5.99 -22.89
N GLY A 135 1.50 6.09 -23.59
CA GLY A 135 0.63 4.95 -23.90
C GLY A 135 -0.33 4.55 -22.76
N VAL A 136 -0.50 5.42 -21.76
CA VAL A 136 -1.54 5.28 -20.73
C VAL A 136 -2.84 5.89 -21.25
N ASN A 137 -3.91 5.12 -21.30
CA ASN A 137 -5.25 5.62 -21.60
C ASN A 137 -6.17 5.29 -20.42
N LEU A 138 -6.80 6.31 -19.84
CA LEU A 138 -7.64 6.23 -18.64
C LEU A 138 -8.81 7.19 -18.79
N GLU A 139 -9.99 6.77 -18.37
CA GLU A 139 -11.17 7.63 -18.32
C GLU A 139 -11.00 8.74 -17.27
N SER A 140 -11.44 9.96 -17.61
CA SER A 140 -11.48 11.14 -16.75
C SER A 140 -12.15 12.30 -17.50
N ASP A 141 -12.53 13.34 -16.75
CA ASP A 141 -13.21 14.54 -17.30
C ASP A 141 -12.22 15.55 -17.93
N GLY A 142 -10.92 15.24 -17.94
CA GLY A 142 -9.87 16.14 -18.42
C GLY A 142 -8.54 15.46 -18.72
N VAL A 143 -7.47 16.24 -18.92
CA VAL A 143 -6.15 15.69 -19.27
C VAL A 143 -5.41 15.20 -18.01
N ILE A 144 -5.32 13.88 -17.83
CA ILE A 144 -4.44 13.27 -16.83
C ILE A 144 -2.97 13.51 -17.21
N ARG A 145 -2.20 14.08 -16.28
CA ARG A 145 -0.75 14.32 -16.37
C ARG A 145 0.01 13.39 -15.44
N VAL A 146 1.31 13.21 -15.66
CA VAL A 146 2.14 12.31 -14.81
C VAL A 146 2.02 12.65 -13.32
N LYS A 147 2.00 13.94 -12.96
CA LYS A 147 1.79 14.39 -11.57
C LYS A 147 0.45 13.97 -10.97
N HIS A 148 -0.61 13.78 -11.77
CA HIS A 148 -1.92 13.36 -11.28
C HIS A 148 -1.92 11.87 -10.88
N LEU A 149 -1.13 11.03 -11.56
CA LEU A 149 -0.91 9.64 -11.14
C LEU A 149 -0.10 9.58 -9.84
N LEU A 150 1.00 10.34 -9.77
CA LEU A 150 1.88 10.41 -8.60
C LEU A 150 1.20 10.97 -7.34
N SER A 151 0.19 11.83 -7.48
CA SER A 151 -0.50 12.51 -6.37
C SER A 151 -1.87 11.93 -6.02
N HIS A 152 -2.29 10.85 -6.68
CA HIS A 152 -3.65 10.29 -6.51
C HIS A 152 -4.77 11.31 -6.82
N THR A 153 -4.58 12.14 -7.85
CA THR A 153 -5.54 13.17 -8.30
C THR A 153 -5.99 12.97 -9.75
N SER A 154 -6.02 11.74 -10.25
CA SER A 154 -6.31 11.40 -11.65
C SER A 154 -7.75 10.93 -11.93
N GLU A 155 -8.65 11.02 -10.94
CA GLU A 155 -10.05 10.62 -11.05
C GLU A 155 -10.97 11.84 -11.22
N GLY A 156 -12.08 11.68 -11.95
CA GLY A 156 -12.98 12.79 -12.27
C GLY A 156 -12.24 13.90 -13.03
N ASN A 157 -12.37 15.14 -12.56
CA ASN A 157 -11.57 16.30 -12.96
C ASN A 157 -10.12 16.18 -12.42
N PRO A 158 -9.09 15.94 -13.28
CA PRO A 158 -7.76 15.67 -12.79
C PRO A 158 -7.13 16.89 -12.08
N GLY A 159 -6.64 16.68 -10.86
CA GLY A 159 -6.08 17.70 -9.98
C GLY A 159 -7.08 18.36 -9.03
N GLU A 160 -8.38 18.06 -9.09
CA GLU A 160 -9.39 18.70 -8.22
C GLU A 160 -9.52 18.02 -6.85
N HIS A 161 -9.51 16.68 -6.82
CA HIS A 161 -9.73 15.89 -5.60
C HIS A 161 -8.71 14.77 -5.46
N TYR A 162 -8.42 14.38 -4.21
CA TYR A 162 -7.58 13.24 -3.87
C TYR A 162 -8.42 11.97 -3.74
N SER A 163 -8.01 10.89 -4.40
CA SER A 163 -8.60 9.55 -4.30
C SER A 163 -7.50 8.49 -4.42
N TYR A 164 -7.26 7.75 -3.33
CA TYR A 164 -6.14 6.83 -3.19
C TYR A 164 -6.26 5.56 -4.08
N ASN A 165 -6.00 5.73 -5.38
CA ASN A 165 -6.11 4.66 -6.36
C ASN A 165 -4.75 4.02 -6.70
N GLY A 166 -4.52 2.81 -6.20
CA GLY A 166 -3.32 2.03 -6.49
C GLY A 166 -3.19 1.57 -7.95
N ASN A 167 -4.30 1.30 -8.64
CA ASN A 167 -4.30 0.83 -10.04
C ASN A 167 -3.88 1.96 -10.99
N ARG A 168 -4.46 3.16 -10.83
CA ARG A 168 -4.07 4.37 -11.58
C ARG A 168 -2.61 4.77 -11.29
N PHE A 169 -2.12 4.60 -10.06
CA PHE A 169 -0.69 4.79 -9.76
C PHE A 169 0.20 3.76 -10.49
N GLY A 170 -0.25 2.51 -10.63
CA GLY A 170 0.43 1.43 -11.35
C GLY A 170 0.71 1.72 -12.83
N GLU A 171 -0.05 2.62 -13.46
CA GLU A 171 0.19 3.06 -14.84
C GLU A 171 1.53 3.79 -15.01
N LEU A 172 2.19 4.20 -13.92
CA LEU A 172 3.56 4.71 -13.94
C LEU A 172 4.58 3.68 -14.45
N ASP A 173 4.28 2.37 -14.40
CA ASP A 173 5.13 1.35 -15.04
C ASP A 173 5.29 1.59 -16.55
N LYS A 174 4.21 2.00 -17.24
CA LYS A 174 4.24 2.34 -18.69
C LYS A 174 5.00 3.65 -18.92
N VAL A 175 4.82 4.64 -18.03
CA VAL A 175 5.55 5.92 -18.07
C VAL A 175 7.06 5.69 -17.94
N ILE A 176 7.49 4.91 -16.95
CA ILE A 176 8.91 4.55 -16.74
C ILE A 176 9.46 3.79 -17.95
N ALA A 177 8.77 2.71 -18.38
CA ALA A 177 9.22 1.89 -19.50
C ALA A 177 9.41 2.69 -20.79
N LYS A 178 8.48 3.61 -21.08
CA LYS A 178 8.52 4.45 -22.27
C LYS A 178 9.54 5.60 -22.18
N ALA A 179 9.80 6.15 -20.99
CA ALA A 179 10.75 7.24 -20.78
C ALA A 179 12.20 6.77 -20.65
N ALA A 180 12.44 5.61 -20.03
CA ALA A 180 13.78 5.11 -19.71
C ALA A 180 14.24 3.96 -20.62
N GLY A 181 13.34 3.30 -21.35
CA GLY A 181 13.65 2.07 -22.10
C GLY A 181 13.92 0.85 -21.22
N LYS A 182 13.61 0.94 -19.91
CA LYS A 182 13.79 -0.09 -18.88
C LYS A 182 12.54 -0.16 -18.00
N SER A 183 12.24 -1.34 -17.48
CA SER A 183 11.17 -1.53 -16.49
C SER A 183 11.49 -0.88 -15.14
N PHE A 184 10.46 -0.63 -14.34
CA PHE A 184 10.64 -0.19 -12.95
C PHE A 184 11.53 -1.15 -12.14
N GLY A 185 11.39 -2.47 -12.34
CA GLY A 185 12.20 -3.48 -11.64
C GLY A 185 13.68 -3.41 -11.95
N GLU A 186 14.05 -3.16 -13.21
CA GLU A 186 15.45 -2.99 -13.62
C GLU A 186 16.06 -1.74 -13.00
N LEU A 187 15.38 -0.59 -13.10
CA LEU A 187 15.86 0.66 -12.49
C LEU A 187 15.95 0.55 -10.96
N LEU A 188 14.94 -0.05 -10.31
CA LEU A 188 14.93 -0.29 -8.88
C LEU A 188 16.13 -1.10 -8.42
N ILE A 189 16.45 -2.20 -9.11
CA ILE A 189 17.61 -3.04 -8.77
C ILE A 189 18.92 -2.30 -9.01
N GLU A 190 19.13 -1.78 -10.22
CA GLU A 190 20.40 -1.20 -10.66
C GLU A 190 20.74 0.12 -9.97
N GLU A 191 19.73 0.94 -9.67
CA GLU A 191 19.92 2.31 -9.19
C GLU A 191 19.71 2.49 -7.69
N ILE A 192 18.91 1.61 -7.05
CA ILE A 192 18.57 1.72 -5.62
C ILE A 192 19.06 0.50 -4.84
N LEU A 193 18.62 -0.72 -5.18
CA LEU A 193 18.87 -1.88 -4.32
C LEU A 193 20.34 -2.30 -4.30
N ASP A 194 21.02 -2.35 -5.46
CA ASP A 194 22.44 -2.71 -5.52
C ASP A 194 23.35 -1.61 -4.95
N PRO A 195 23.20 -0.31 -5.30
CA PRO A 195 24.09 0.76 -4.79
C PRO A 195 23.92 1.09 -3.30
N LEU A 196 22.86 0.59 -2.67
CA LEU A 196 22.67 0.63 -1.22
C LEU A 196 23.08 -0.67 -0.51
N GLY A 197 23.39 -1.74 -1.24
CA GLY A 197 23.62 -3.06 -0.63
C GLY A 197 22.37 -3.58 0.10
N MET A 198 21.18 -3.35 -0.48
CA MET A 198 19.91 -3.86 0.03
C MET A 198 19.75 -5.33 -0.37
N SER A 199 20.51 -6.22 0.28
CA SER A 199 20.57 -7.67 -0.02
C SER A 199 19.36 -8.46 0.46
N GLU A 200 18.56 -7.90 1.37
CA GLU A 200 17.35 -8.50 1.94
C GLU A 200 16.09 -8.00 1.23
N SER A 201 16.27 -7.30 0.10
CA SER A 201 15.20 -6.72 -0.71
C SER A 201 15.14 -7.32 -2.11
N ALA A 202 13.94 -7.65 -2.57
CA ALA A 202 13.72 -8.15 -3.91
C ALA A 202 12.34 -7.72 -4.43
N PRO A 203 12.22 -7.30 -5.70
CA PRO A 203 10.91 -7.17 -6.31
C PRO A 203 10.29 -8.56 -6.42
N ASN A 204 9.02 -8.69 -6.00
CA ASN A 204 8.27 -9.94 -6.03
C ASN A 204 8.15 -10.49 -7.46
N LEU A 205 8.14 -11.82 -7.59
CA LEU A 205 7.89 -12.49 -8.85
C LEU A 205 6.55 -13.21 -8.78
N ALA A 206 5.84 -13.22 -9.90
CA ALA A 206 4.83 -14.25 -10.08
C ALA A 206 5.53 -15.62 -9.99
N PRO A 207 4.97 -16.61 -9.26
CA PRO A 207 5.54 -17.94 -9.21
C PRO A 207 5.70 -18.45 -10.64
N THR A 208 6.78 -19.19 -10.87
CA THR A 208 6.95 -19.98 -12.09
C THR A 208 5.65 -20.71 -12.40
N LEU A 209 5.31 -20.75 -13.69
CA LEU A 209 4.13 -21.45 -14.15
C LEU A 209 4.10 -22.87 -13.60
N HIS A 210 2.90 -23.31 -13.20
CA HIS A 210 2.62 -24.64 -12.69
C HIS A 210 1.40 -25.19 -13.46
N THR A 211 1.69 -25.74 -14.63
CA THR A 211 0.85 -26.57 -15.48
C THR A 211 0.83 -28.01 -15.00
N LYS A 212 1.87 -28.46 -14.28
CA LYS A 212 1.98 -29.80 -13.71
C LYS A 212 1.42 -29.90 -12.31
N SER A 213 0.59 -30.92 -12.07
CA SER A 213 0.35 -31.44 -10.72
C SER A 213 1.58 -32.23 -10.22
N PRO A 214 1.94 -32.17 -8.93
CA PRO A 214 3.04 -32.97 -8.39
C PRO A 214 2.83 -34.47 -8.65
N GLY A 215 3.80 -35.11 -9.30
CA GLY A 215 3.76 -36.54 -9.63
C GLY A 215 2.96 -36.92 -10.89
N ALA A 216 2.48 -35.95 -11.68
CA ALA A 216 1.79 -36.20 -12.95
C ALA A 216 2.58 -35.69 -14.17
N GLY A 217 2.35 -36.33 -15.32
CA GLY A 217 2.95 -35.98 -16.61
C GLY A 217 3.57 -37.18 -17.34
N ASP A 218 3.43 -37.24 -18.67
CA ASP A 218 4.23 -38.10 -19.55
C ASP A 218 5.37 -37.28 -20.17
N PRO A 219 6.64 -37.49 -19.77
CA PRO A 219 7.78 -36.71 -20.28
C PRO A 219 7.99 -36.78 -21.79
N ARG A 220 7.57 -37.88 -22.44
CA ARG A 220 7.69 -38.02 -23.89
C ARG A 220 6.61 -37.20 -24.58
N ALA A 221 5.36 -37.35 -24.17
CA ALA A 221 4.25 -36.55 -24.69
C ALA A 221 4.47 -35.04 -24.45
N GLU A 222 5.02 -34.65 -23.30
CA GLU A 222 5.39 -33.26 -23.02
C GLU A 222 6.45 -32.72 -23.99
N GLN A 223 7.47 -33.52 -24.33
CA GLN A 223 8.49 -33.13 -25.30
C GLN A 223 7.89 -32.97 -26.71
N GLU A 224 7.04 -33.91 -27.13
CA GLU A 224 6.31 -33.83 -28.41
C GLU A 224 5.39 -32.58 -28.48
N VAL A 225 4.82 -32.14 -27.35
CA VAL A 225 4.03 -30.90 -27.24
C VAL A 225 4.92 -29.65 -27.24
N ARG A 226 6.11 -29.68 -26.62
CA ARG A 226 7.11 -28.58 -26.74
C ARG A 226 7.51 -28.36 -28.19
N GLU A 227 7.73 -29.45 -28.92
CA GLU A 227 8.03 -29.42 -30.36
C GLU A 227 6.84 -28.91 -31.17
N ALA A 228 5.60 -29.29 -30.82
CA ALA A 228 4.40 -28.76 -31.46
C ALA A 228 4.21 -27.23 -31.25
N VAL A 229 4.51 -26.73 -30.05
CA VAL A 229 4.51 -25.29 -29.75
C VAL A 229 5.60 -24.56 -30.55
N ALA A 230 6.82 -25.12 -30.62
CA ALA A 230 7.91 -24.54 -31.39
C ALA A 230 7.62 -24.50 -32.90
N ASP A 231 7.05 -25.59 -33.45
CA ASP A 231 6.65 -25.70 -34.86
C ASP A 231 5.53 -24.71 -35.23
N LEU A 232 4.53 -24.53 -34.34
CA LEU A 232 3.48 -23.53 -34.49
C LEU A 232 4.08 -22.10 -34.56
N LEU A 233 4.97 -21.75 -33.63
CA LEU A 233 5.63 -20.44 -33.59
C LEU A 233 6.54 -20.21 -34.80
N ALA A 234 7.25 -21.24 -35.26
CA ALA A 234 8.03 -21.18 -36.50
C ALA A 234 7.13 -20.90 -37.72
N GLY A 235 5.92 -21.48 -37.77
CA GLY A 235 4.91 -21.18 -38.77
C GLY A 235 4.55 -19.69 -38.83
N TYR A 236 4.25 -19.06 -37.69
CA TYR A 236 3.99 -17.61 -37.61
C TYR A 236 5.19 -16.77 -38.04
N ASN A 237 6.40 -17.11 -37.57
CA ASN A 237 7.61 -16.34 -37.86
C ASN A 237 8.00 -16.39 -39.35
N ASN A 238 7.77 -17.53 -40.00
CA ASN A 238 8.06 -17.73 -41.42
C ASN A 238 6.91 -17.29 -42.34
N GLY A 239 5.74 -16.92 -41.78
CA GLY A 239 4.53 -16.64 -42.56
C GLY A 239 3.92 -17.88 -43.25
N ASN A 240 4.21 -19.08 -42.73
CA ASN A 240 3.77 -20.35 -43.31
C ASN A 240 2.42 -20.78 -42.75
N VAL A 241 1.35 -20.40 -43.45
CA VAL A 241 -0.04 -20.68 -43.05
C VAL A 241 -0.33 -22.18 -42.97
N GLU A 242 0.18 -23.00 -43.90
CA GLU A 242 -0.02 -24.46 -43.90
C GLU A 242 0.64 -25.13 -42.69
N GLN A 243 1.81 -24.63 -42.26
CA GLN A 243 2.47 -25.09 -41.04
C GLN A 243 1.66 -24.77 -39.79
N ILE A 244 1.03 -23.59 -39.74
CA ILE A 244 0.09 -23.20 -38.67
C ILE A 244 -1.15 -24.09 -38.70
N GLU A 245 -1.81 -24.25 -39.87
CA GLU A 245 -3.03 -25.05 -40.05
C GLU A 245 -2.91 -26.48 -39.52
N ARG A 246 -1.80 -27.17 -39.82
CA ARG A 246 -1.53 -28.54 -39.34
C ARG A 246 -1.50 -28.67 -37.81
N ARG A 247 -1.32 -27.57 -37.08
CA ARG A 247 -1.28 -27.50 -35.62
C ARG A 247 -2.57 -26.98 -35.00
N LEU A 248 -3.63 -26.71 -35.76
CA LEU A 248 -4.92 -26.26 -35.23
C LEU A 248 -5.96 -27.38 -35.30
N ALA A 249 -6.76 -27.53 -34.24
CA ALA A 249 -7.88 -28.49 -34.22
C ALA A 249 -9.07 -27.97 -35.04
N ALA A 250 -9.88 -28.91 -35.55
CA ALA A 250 -11.05 -28.60 -36.38
C ALA A 250 -12.24 -28.04 -35.57
N GLN A 251 -12.40 -28.49 -34.32
CA GLN A 251 -13.32 -27.89 -33.35
C GLN A 251 -12.51 -27.09 -32.33
N ARG A 252 -12.88 -25.82 -32.14
CA ARG A 252 -12.21 -24.89 -31.20
C ARG A 252 -13.24 -24.30 -30.26
N ASN A 253 -12.88 -24.16 -28.98
CA ASN A 253 -13.73 -23.48 -28.00
C ASN A 253 -13.53 -21.96 -28.10
N GLY A 254 -14.53 -21.27 -28.65
CA GLY A 254 -14.55 -19.81 -28.80
C GLY A 254 -14.80 -19.11 -27.46
N PHE A 255 -13.75 -18.53 -26.89
CA PHE A 255 -13.83 -17.47 -25.89
C PHE A 255 -13.20 -16.22 -26.52
N GLN A 256 -13.87 -15.08 -26.45
CA GLN A 256 -13.29 -13.80 -26.85
C GLN A 256 -12.27 -13.38 -25.78
N GLY A 257 -11.02 -13.16 -26.18
CA GLY A 257 -9.95 -12.66 -25.32
C GLY A 257 -9.65 -11.19 -25.61
N GLU A 258 -9.36 -10.41 -24.58
CA GLU A 258 -8.95 -9.01 -24.76
C GLU A 258 -7.43 -8.90 -25.05
N GLY A 259 -7.08 -8.71 -26.33
CA GLY A 259 -5.80 -8.09 -26.73
C GLY A 259 -4.71 -9.01 -27.32
N GLY A 260 -3.79 -8.36 -28.06
CA GLY A 260 -2.69 -8.99 -28.80
C GLY A 260 -3.09 -9.41 -30.23
N PHE A 261 -2.14 -9.46 -31.19
CA PHE A 261 -2.41 -9.90 -32.57
C PHE A 261 -2.82 -11.39 -32.68
N LEU A 262 -2.70 -12.15 -31.59
CA LEU A 262 -3.16 -13.54 -31.47
C LEU A 262 -4.34 -13.71 -30.48
N GLY A 263 -4.91 -12.61 -29.96
CA GLY A 263 -5.99 -12.64 -28.95
C GLY A 263 -7.26 -13.29 -29.48
N ASP A 264 -7.56 -13.04 -30.76
CA ASP A 264 -8.42 -13.88 -31.58
C ASP A 264 -7.56 -14.95 -32.24
N ILE A 265 -7.79 -16.24 -31.93
CA ILE A 265 -7.08 -17.33 -32.62
C ILE A 265 -7.69 -17.55 -34.00
N VAL A 266 -7.24 -16.70 -34.91
CA VAL A 266 -6.99 -17.01 -36.31
C VAL A 266 -8.21 -17.54 -37.04
N ASP A 267 -8.96 -16.61 -37.61
CA ASP A 267 -9.39 -16.78 -38.99
C ASP A 267 -8.13 -16.94 -39.85
N ILE A 268 -8.06 -18.07 -40.54
CA ILE A 268 -6.87 -18.47 -41.29
C ILE A 268 -6.77 -17.73 -42.62
N GLU A 269 -7.90 -17.28 -43.18
CA GLU A 269 -7.95 -16.43 -44.37
C GLU A 269 -7.50 -15.00 -44.04
N GLU A 270 -7.82 -14.49 -42.85
CA GLU A 270 -7.28 -13.20 -42.38
C GLU A 270 -5.75 -13.24 -42.22
N LEU A 271 -5.18 -14.28 -41.61
CA LEU A 271 -3.72 -14.45 -41.55
C LEU A 271 -3.10 -14.60 -42.95
N ARG A 272 -3.72 -15.40 -43.82
CA ARG A 272 -3.27 -15.60 -45.20
C ARG A 272 -3.27 -14.28 -45.97
N GLY A 273 -4.30 -13.46 -45.79
CA GLY A 273 -4.38 -12.08 -46.27
C GLY A 273 -3.29 -11.18 -45.68
N ALA A 274 -3.08 -11.21 -44.37
CA ALA A 274 -2.08 -10.40 -43.67
C ALA A 274 -0.65 -10.70 -44.15
N PHE A 275 -0.24 -11.98 -44.20
CA PHE A 275 1.09 -12.35 -44.69
C PHE A 275 1.30 -12.01 -46.17
N LYS A 276 0.26 -12.21 -47.01
CA LYS A 276 0.25 -11.82 -48.43
C LYS A 276 0.35 -10.32 -48.62
N SER A 277 -0.25 -9.52 -47.73
CA SER A 277 -0.15 -8.05 -47.76
C SER A 277 1.25 -7.53 -47.41
N GLY A 278 2.10 -8.35 -46.80
CA GLY A 278 3.47 -8.00 -46.40
C GLY A 278 3.70 -7.90 -44.90
N VAL A 279 2.74 -8.30 -44.05
CA VAL A 279 2.97 -8.40 -42.60
C VAL A 279 4.04 -9.45 -42.30
N ARG A 280 4.92 -9.18 -41.34
CA ARG A 280 5.95 -10.11 -40.84
C ARG A 280 5.92 -10.15 -39.31
N LEU A 281 6.08 -11.34 -38.76
CA LEU A 281 6.04 -11.60 -37.32
C LEU A 281 7.40 -12.16 -36.88
N LYS A 282 7.83 -11.79 -35.68
CA LYS A 282 8.97 -12.41 -35.01
C LYS A 282 8.63 -12.61 -33.55
N PHE A 283 8.12 -13.78 -33.22
CA PHE A 283 7.73 -14.21 -31.89
C PHE A 283 8.74 -15.19 -31.28
N GLU A 284 8.91 -15.07 -29.97
CA GLU A 284 9.69 -15.97 -29.13
C GLU A 284 8.82 -16.45 -27.97
N MET A 285 9.13 -17.64 -27.43
CA MET A 285 8.51 -18.17 -26.23
C MET A 285 9.56 -18.50 -25.18
N ARG A 286 9.29 -18.11 -23.93
CA ARG A 286 10.19 -18.28 -22.78
C ARG A 286 9.43 -18.93 -21.64
N ASP A 287 10.16 -19.62 -20.77
CA ASP A 287 9.64 -20.37 -19.62
C ASP A 287 8.45 -21.28 -19.96
N LEU A 288 8.49 -21.93 -21.13
CA LEU A 288 7.46 -22.88 -21.53
C LEU A 288 7.47 -24.08 -20.59
N GLU A 289 6.41 -24.23 -19.82
CA GLU A 289 6.12 -25.42 -19.06
C GLU A 289 5.00 -26.20 -19.76
N VAL A 290 5.07 -27.53 -19.73
CA VAL A 290 4.14 -28.42 -20.39
C VAL A 290 3.82 -29.57 -19.46
N ALA A 291 2.53 -29.90 -19.35
CA ALA A 291 2.01 -31.05 -18.65
C ALA A 291 1.10 -31.85 -19.60
N ALA A 292 1.44 -33.12 -19.84
CA ALA A 292 0.65 -34.02 -20.68
C ALA A 292 -0.09 -35.08 -19.85
N TYR A 293 -1.36 -35.26 -20.16
CA TYR A 293 -2.33 -36.12 -19.49
C TYR A 293 -3.02 -37.01 -20.53
N GLY A 294 -2.37 -38.12 -20.90
CA GLY A 294 -2.79 -38.94 -22.04
C GLY A 294 -2.76 -38.14 -23.33
N ASP A 295 -3.88 -38.10 -24.06
CA ASP A 295 -4.02 -37.34 -25.31
C ASP A 295 -4.40 -35.86 -25.12
N THR A 296 -4.33 -35.30 -23.91
CA THR A 296 -4.54 -33.86 -23.65
C THR A 296 -3.32 -33.27 -22.98
N ALA A 297 -2.90 -32.06 -23.34
CA ALA A 297 -1.80 -31.37 -22.69
C ALA A 297 -2.09 -29.88 -22.48
N LEU A 298 -1.57 -29.34 -21.38
CA LEU A 298 -1.54 -27.91 -21.12
C LEU A 298 -0.09 -27.43 -21.24
N ALA A 299 0.13 -26.48 -22.12
CA ALA A 299 1.42 -25.81 -22.30
C ALA A 299 1.25 -24.33 -21.95
N THR A 300 2.00 -23.78 -20.99
CA THR A 300 1.93 -22.36 -20.64
C THR A 300 3.33 -21.76 -20.64
N GLY A 301 3.47 -20.56 -21.21
CA GLY A 301 4.74 -19.83 -21.26
C GLY A 301 4.53 -18.33 -21.43
N PHE A 302 5.63 -17.58 -21.46
CA PHE A 302 5.60 -16.18 -21.85
C PHE A 302 5.90 -16.05 -23.34
N PHE A 303 4.96 -15.48 -24.08
CA PHE A 303 5.00 -15.24 -25.51
C PHE A 303 5.25 -13.76 -25.78
N GLY A 304 6.10 -13.40 -26.73
CA GLY A 304 6.26 -12.00 -27.12
C GLY A 304 7.10 -11.84 -28.38
N GLY A 305 7.05 -10.66 -29.00
CA GLY A 305 7.78 -10.44 -30.23
C GLY A 305 7.53 -9.10 -30.91
N THR A 306 7.64 -9.09 -32.24
CA THR A 306 7.48 -7.90 -33.09
C THR A 306 6.55 -8.17 -34.26
N VAL A 307 5.60 -7.27 -34.49
CA VAL A 307 4.73 -7.23 -35.68
C VAL A 307 5.23 -6.11 -36.59
N SER A 308 5.67 -6.46 -37.80
CA SER A 308 6.12 -5.53 -38.84
C SER A 308 5.08 -5.44 -39.95
N ARG A 309 4.73 -4.21 -40.35
CA ARG A 309 3.70 -3.91 -41.36
C ARG A 309 4.33 -3.71 -42.75
N PRO A 310 3.53 -3.79 -43.84
CA PRO A 310 4.03 -3.64 -45.21
C PRO A 310 4.71 -2.29 -45.49
N ASN A 311 4.36 -1.25 -44.74
CA ASN A 311 4.96 0.09 -44.82
C ASN A 311 6.32 0.22 -44.07
N GLY A 312 6.91 -0.88 -43.62
CA GLY A 312 8.19 -0.90 -42.88
C GLY A 312 8.09 -0.50 -41.41
N SER A 313 6.91 -0.15 -40.89
CA SER A 313 6.72 0.13 -39.46
C SER A 313 6.62 -1.15 -38.63
N SER A 314 7.36 -1.22 -37.52
CA SER A 314 7.35 -2.35 -36.59
C SER A 314 6.86 -1.91 -35.20
N ARG A 315 6.04 -2.73 -34.56
CA ARG A 315 5.63 -2.57 -33.15
C ARG A 315 5.96 -3.84 -32.35
N PRO A 316 6.40 -3.74 -31.09
CA PRO A 316 6.41 -4.90 -30.21
C PRO A 316 4.97 -5.38 -29.97
N ASP A 317 4.82 -6.68 -29.71
CA ASP A 317 3.58 -7.30 -29.26
C ASP A 317 3.90 -8.26 -28.12
N GLY A 318 3.28 -8.04 -26.96
CA GLY A 318 3.62 -8.69 -25.71
C GLY A 318 4.77 -8.03 -24.92
N PRO A 319 5.35 -8.71 -23.92
CA PRO A 319 5.06 -10.11 -23.57
C PRO A 319 3.59 -10.32 -23.15
N TRP A 320 3.13 -11.56 -23.29
CA TRP A 320 1.84 -12.09 -22.90
C TRP A 320 2.08 -13.41 -22.17
N ARG A 321 1.34 -13.71 -21.10
CA ARG A 321 1.25 -15.09 -20.62
C ARG A 321 0.28 -15.83 -21.54
N ALA A 322 0.78 -16.84 -22.24
CA ALA A 322 0.00 -17.65 -23.16
C ALA A 322 -0.17 -19.06 -22.60
N SER A 323 -1.42 -19.51 -22.43
CA SER A 323 -1.79 -20.87 -22.09
C SER A 323 -2.42 -21.55 -23.30
N PHE A 324 -1.89 -22.72 -23.69
CA PHE A 324 -2.31 -23.51 -24.84
C PHE A 324 -2.83 -24.88 -24.38
N VAL A 325 -4.05 -25.22 -24.77
CA VAL A 325 -4.63 -26.56 -24.59
C VAL A 325 -4.47 -27.33 -25.89
N TRP A 326 -3.69 -28.39 -25.82
CA TRP A 326 -3.40 -29.29 -26.93
C TRP A 326 -4.16 -30.61 -26.76
N ASN A 327 -4.58 -31.21 -27.87
CA ASN A 327 -5.14 -32.55 -27.91
C ASN A 327 -4.49 -33.34 -29.05
N ARG A 328 -4.27 -34.64 -28.82
CA ARG A 328 -3.68 -35.54 -29.80
C ARG A 328 -4.77 -36.07 -30.73
N GLN A 329 -4.67 -35.73 -32.01
CA GLN A 329 -5.63 -36.10 -33.05
C GLN A 329 -4.86 -36.67 -34.23
N ASP A 330 -5.20 -37.88 -34.66
CA ASP A 330 -4.52 -38.59 -35.77
C ASP A 330 -3.01 -38.76 -35.53
N GLY A 331 -2.62 -38.93 -34.25
CA GLY A 331 -1.23 -39.01 -33.80
C GLY A 331 -0.51 -37.66 -33.62
N VAL A 332 -1.09 -36.56 -34.10
CA VAL A 332 -0.52 -35.20 -34.09
C VAL A 332 -1.09 -34.37 -32.94
N TRP A 333 -0.23 -33.67 -32.20
CA TRP A 333 -0.65 -32.65 -31.24
C TRP A 333 -1.20 -31.42 -31.98
N LYS A 334 -2.50 -31.15 -31.81
CA LYS A 334 -3.23 -30.00 -32.36
C LYS A 334 -3.74 -29.10 -31.23
N LEU A 335 -3.63 -27.79 -31.42
CA LEU A 335 -4.11 -26.75 -30.52
C LEU A 335 -5.64 -26.67 -30.60
N VAL A 336 -6.32 -26.91 -29.47
CA VAL A 336 -7.79 -26.85 -29.34
C VAL A 336 -8.24 -25.47 -28.87
N HIS A 337 -7.46 -24.87 -27.98
CA HIS A 337 -7.75 -23.57 -27.38
C HIS A 337 -6.45 -22.90 -26.92
N SER A 338 -6.39 -21.57 -26.97
CA SER A 338 -5.37 -20.82 -26.26
C SER A 338 -5.95 -19.57 -25.63
N HIS A 339 -5.33 -19.12 -24.55
CA HIS A 339 -5.71 -17.92 -23.83
C HIS A 339 -4.48 -17.05 -23.61
N LEU A 340 -4.56 -15.81 -24.07
CA LEU A 340 -3.58 -14.76 -23.75
C LEU A 340 -4.06 -13.97 -22.55
N SER A 341 -3.14 -13.67 -21.64
CA SER A 341 -3.34 -12.76 -20.53
C SER A 341 -2.17 -11.77 -20.45
N PRO A 342 -2.41 -10.48 -20.11
CA PRO A 342 -1.33 -9.54 -19.83
C PRO A 342 -0.41 -10.10 -18.73
N PRO A 343 0.92 -10.01 -18.87
CA PRO A 343 1.82 -10.43 -17.82
C PRO A 343 1.88 -9.31 -16.78
N ASN A 344 1.40 -9.60 -15.57
CA ASN A 344 1.53 -8.70 -14.42
C ASN A 344 2.97 -8.63 -13.84
N ALA A 345 3.99 -8.93 -14.65
CA ALA A 345 5.39 -8.82 -14.32
C ALA A 345 6.26 -8.75 -15.59
N ALA A 346 7.29 -7.91 -15.56
CA ALA A 346 8.34 -7.91 -16.57
C ALA A 346 9.08 -9.27 -16.58
N LEU A 347 9.62 -9.66 -17.74
CA LEU A 347 10.42 -10.87 -17.90
C LEU A 347 11.66 -10.80 -17.00
N ALA A 348 11.62 -11.47 -15.86
CA ALA A 348 12.71 -11.45 -14.89
C ALA A 348 13.96 -12.12 -15.47
N ASN A 349 15.01 -11.31 -15.66
CA ASN A 349 16.34 -11.80 -16.00
C ASN A 349 16.94 -12.62 -14.83
N ASP A 350 17.95 -13.43 -15.12
CA ASP A 350 18.52 -14.39 -14.15
C ASP A 350 18.98 -13.72 -12.85
N ARG A 351 19.49 -12.48 -12.94
CA ARG A 351 19.95 -11.68 -11.80
C ARG A 351 18.80 -11.32 -10.86
N TRP A 352 17.65 -10.93 -11.40
CA TRP A 352 16.45 -10.65 -10.60
C TRP A 352 15.88 -11.94 -9.99
N ARG A 353 15.84 -13.06 -10.74
CA ARG A 353 15.44 -14.37 -10.18
C ARG A 353 16.32 -14.80 -9.02
N GLN A 354 17.64 -14.77 -9.17
CA GLN A 354 18.60 -15.09 -8.10
C GLN A 354 18.39 -14.22 -6.85
N ARG A 355 18.11 -12.92 -7.03
CA ARG A 355 17.79 -11.99 -5.93
C ARG A 355 16.46 -12.35 -5.25
N PHE A 356 15.42 -12.68 -6.02
CA PHE A 356 14.13 -13.14 -5.49
C PHE A 356 14.28 -14.46 -4.72
N ASP A 357 14.93 -15.47 -5.30
CA ASP A 357 15.17 -16.78 -4.69
C ASP A 357 16.02 -16.70 -3.41
N ALA A 358 16.89 -15.70 -3.29
CA ALA A 358 17.64 -15.44 -2.07
C ALA A 358 16.75 -14.86 -0.95
N VAL A 359 15.95 -13.84 -1.26
CA VAL A 359 15.07 -13.16 -0.28
C VAL A 359 13.88 -14.04 0.13
N GLN A 360 13.27 -14.77 -0.80
CA GLN A 360 12.12 -15.63 -0.54
C GLN A 360 12.41 -16.73 0.51
N LYS A 361 13.68 -17.16 0.64
CA LYS A 361 14.09 -18.17 1.64
C LYS A 361 13.95 -17.70 3.09
N THR A 362 14.00 -16.39 3.33
CA THR A 362 13.90 -15.79 4.68
C THR A 362 12.62 -14.98 4.89
N LEU A 363 11.87 -14.72 3.81
CA LEU A 363 10.59 -14.01 3.80
C LEU A 363 9.60 -14.59 4.84
N ALA A 364 9.05 -13.71 5.67
CA ALA A 364 8.01 -14.07 6.62
C ALA A 364 6.80 -14.66 5.89
N GLN A 365 6.23 -15.75 6.39
CA GLN A 365 5.04 -16.39 5.84
C GLN A 365 3.79 -15.51 6.07
N ALA A 366 2.89 -15.49 5.10
CA ALA A 366 1.67 -14.68 5.14
C ALA A 366 0.60 -15.29 6.06
N TYR A 367 -0.02 -14.47 6.92
CA TYR A 367 -1.18 -14.88 7.71
C TYR A 367 -2.36 -13.93 7.53
N GLY A 368 -3.56 -14.50 7.48
CA GLY A 368 -4.84 -13.82 7.62
C GLY A 368 -5.49 -14.20 8.93
N LEU A 369 -6.72 -13.72 9.15
CA LEU A 369 -7.56 -14.17 10.26
C LEU A 369 -8.72 -15.04 9.73
N ASP A 370 -9.04 -16.15 10.42
CA ASP A 370 -10.24 -16.95 10.15
C ASP A 370 -11.52 -16.28 10.73
N ASP A 371 -12.68 -16.92 10.54
CA ASP A 371 -13.98 -16.43 11.05
C ASP A 371 -14.05 -16.33 12.59
N LYS A 372 -13.13 -16.99 13.29
CA LYS A 372 -12.95 -16.94 14.76
C LYS A 372 -11.83 -15.97 15.15
N PHE A 373 -11.31 -15.21 14.19
CA PHE A 373 -10.20 -14.28 14.30
C PHE A 373 -8.88 -14.92 14.77
N ASN A 374 -8.60 -16.17 14.41
CA ASN A 374 -7.30 -16.81 14.65
C ASN A 374 -6.35 -16.59 13.46
N PRO A 375 -5.04 -16.39 13.69
CA PRO A 375 -4.06 -16.39 12.61
C PRO A 375 -4.04 -17.72 11.85
N VAL A 376 -4.30 -17.66 10.55
CA VAL A 376 -4.24 -18.80 9.62
C VAL A 376 -3.35 -18.46 8.44
N ARG A 377 -2.54 -19.43 8.00
CA ARG A 377 -1.59 -19.22 6.91
C ARG A 377 -2.31 -19.08 5.59
N ILE A 378 -1.95 -18.03 4.85
CA ILE A 378 -2.49 -17.73 3.53
C ILE A 378 -1.37 -17.61 2.50
N LYS A 379 -1.71 -17.28 1.26
CA LYS A 379 -0.74 -17.01 0.19
C LYS A 379 -0.60 -15.51 -0.01
N TYR A 380 0.63 -15.04 -0.21
CA TYR A 380 0.85 -13.68 -0.69
C TYR A 380 0.29 -13.50 -2.11
N PRO A 381 -0.15 -12.28 -2.44
CA PRO A 381 -0.47 -11.91 -3.81
C PRO A 381 0.79 -11.84 -4.67
N THR A 382 0.65 -12.28 -5.93
CA THR A 382 1.77 -12.51 -6.85
C THR A 382 1.81 -11.40 -7.91
N TYR A 383 2.31 -10.24 -7.51
CA TYR A 383 2.38 -9.03 -8.33
C TYR A 383 3.61 -8.20 -7.95
N PHE A 384 4.20 -7.53 -8.93
CA PHE A 384 5.15 -6.45 -8.74
C PHE A 384 4.98 -5.37 -9.82
N GLY A 385 5.01 -4.11 -9.39
CA GLY A 385 5.03 -2.92 -10.23
C GLY A 385 5.18 -1.67 -9.36
N THR A 386 5.08 -0.49 -9.96
CA THR A 386 5.18 0.81 -9.29
C THR A 386 4.19 0.97 -8.13
N ALA A 387 3.02 0.33 -8.19
CA ALA A 387 1.99 0.41 -7.17
C ALA A 387 2.28 -0.43 -5.91
N ALA A 388 2.90 -1.60 -6.03
CA ALA A 388 3.07 -2.58 -4.96
C ALA A 388 4.04 -3.73 -5.34
N GLY A 389 4.45 -4.52 -4.35
CA GLY A 389 5.11 -5.81 -4.58
C GLY A 389 6.62 -5.83 -4.38
N LEU A 390 7.25 -4.76 -3.89
CA LEU A 390 8.60 -4.89 -3.34
C LEU A 390 8.56 -5.71 -2.04
N MET A 391 9.61 -6.48 -1.77
CA MET A 391 9.89 -7.11 -0.47
C MET A 391 11.17 -6.49 0.11
N ALA A 392 11.24 -6.25 1.41
CA ALA A 392 12.44 -5.76 2.11
C ALA A 392 12.43 -6.09 3.61
N SER A 393 13.60 -6.04 4.27
CA SER A 393 13.74 -6.03 5.73
C SER A 393 13.73 -4.60 6.29
N VAL A 394 13.55 -4.44 7.61
CA VAL A 394 13.55 -3.10 8.23
C VAL A 394 14.92 -2.43 8.18
N LEU A 395 16.00 -3.22 8.15
CA LEU A 395 17.36 -2.71 7.97
C LEU A 395 17.61 -2.22 6.53
N ASP A 396 17.10 -2.93 5.52
CA ASP A 396 17.17 -2.46 4.14
C ASP A 396 16.33 -1.20 3.92
N MET A 397 15.12 -1.14 4.48
CA MET A 397 14.32 0.09 4.49
C MET A 397 15.03 1.26 5.18
N ALA A 398 15.82 1.00 6.23
CA ALA A 398 16.63 2.02 6.88
C ALA A 398 17.80 2.50 6.00
N LYS A 399 18.43 1.63 5.20
CA LYS A 399 19.43 2.05 4.19
C LYS A 399 18.80 2.98 3.14
N TYR A 400 17.60 2.64 2.68
CA TYR A 400 16.83 3.48 1.75
C TYR A 400 16.48 4.84 2.36
N ASP A 401 15.98 4.86 3.59
CA ASP A 401 15.64 6.07 4.33
C ASP A 401 16.84 7.04 4.48
N ILE A 402 17.98 6.50 4.93
CA ILE A 402 19.23 7.26 5.08
C ILE A 402 19.69 7.82 3.72
N ALA A 403 19.54 7.05 2.63
CA ALA A 403 19.92 7.49 1.29
C ALA A 403 19.01 8.61 0.73
N ILE A 404 17.72 8.61 1.10
CA ILE A 404 16.77 9.68 0.80
C ILE A 404 17.18 10.96 1.54
N ASP A 405 17.43 10.90 2.85
CA ASP A 405 17.84 12.09 3.62
C ASP A 405 19.24 12.62 3.22
N GLN A 406 20.10 11.75 2.72
CA GLN A 406 21.40 12.12 2.15
C GLN A 406 21.33 12.61 0.70
N HIS A 407 20.13 12.71 0.09
CA HIS A 407 19.94 13.18 -1.29
C HIS A 407 20.73 12.36 -2.33
N ARG A 408 20.87 11.04 -2.11
CA ARG A 408 21.65 10.16 -2.99
C ARG A 408 20.99 9.88 -4.34
N PHE A 409 19.68 10.08 -4.45
CA PHE A 409 18.88 9.82 -5.66
C PHE A 409 18.27 11.10 -6.24
N LEU A 410 17.77 11.96 -5.35
CA LEU A 410 17.08 13.21 -5.69
C LEU A 410 17.86 14.38 -5.11
N THR A 411 17.92 15.47 -5.86
CA THR A 411 18.33 16.80 -5.36
C THR A 411 17.36 17.27 -4.27
N LYS A 412 17.79 18.25 -3.47
CA LYS A 412 16.98 18.83 -2.40
C LYS A 412 15.66 19.39 -2.92
N GLU A 413 15.71 20.04 -4.08
CA GLU A 413 14.61 20.73 -4.73
C GLU A 413 13.55 19.71 -5.19
N THR A 414 13.98 18.64 -5.86
CA THR A 414 13.09 17.58 -6.36
C THR A 414 12.51 16.74 -5.23
N GLN A 415 13.29 16.43 -4.20
CA GLN A 415 12.80 15.71 -3.02
C GLN A 415 11.80 16.55 -2.24
N GLN A 416 12.07 17.85 -2.08
CA GLN A 416 11.12 18.78 -1.49
C GLN A 416 9.83 18.86 -2.32
N LEU A 417 9.92 18.86 -3.66
CA LEU A 417 8.74 18.79 -4.54
C LEU A 417 7.93 17.50 -4.31
N ALA A 418 8.58 16.35 -4.15
CA ALA A 418 7.90 15.09 -3.84
C ALA A 418 7.25 15.07 -2.44
N PHE A 419 7.87 15.74 -1.47
CA PHE A 419 7.40 15.86 -0.08
C PHE A 419 6.49 17.08 0.15
N THR A 420 6.11 17.82 -0.88
CA THR A 420 5.18 18.96 -0.78
C THR A 420 3.76 18.48 -1.05
N PRO A 421 2.76 18.83 -0.21
CA PRO A 421 1.35 18.51 -0.46
C PRO A 421 0.92 18.96 -1.86
N PHE A 422 0.24 18.11 -2.61
CA PHE A 422 -0.33 18.52 -3.89
C PHE A 422 -1.40 19.59 -3.65
N THR A 423 -1.34 20.70 -4.39
CA THR A 423 -2.35 21.77 -4.31
C THR A 423 -3.43 21.51 -5.35
N SER A 424 -4.69 21.42 -4.93
CA SER A 424 -5.81 21.18 -5.83
C SER A 424 -6.03 22.34 -6.81
N THR A 425 -6.80 22.12 -7.87
CA THR A 425 -7.25 23.18 -8.78
C THR A 425 -8.06 24.29 -8.07
N LYS A 426 -8.56 24.01 -6.86
CA LYS A 426 -9.26 24.96 -5.96
C LYS A 426 -8.32 25.70 -4.99
N GLY A 427 -7.02 25.38 -4.98
CA GLY A 427 -6.03 25.99 -4.09
C GLY A 427 -5.90 25.31 -2.72
N GLU A 428 -6.49 24.13 -2.53
CA GLU A 428 -6.49 23.40 -1.25
C GLU A 428 -5.27 22.45 -1.18
N ALA A 429 -4.64 22.35 -0.01
CA ALA A 429 -3.59 21.36 0.21
C ALA A 429 -4.18 19.97 0.45
N LEU A 430 -3.86 19.01 -0.42
CA LEU A 430 -4.29 17.62 -0.33
C LEU A 430 -3.33 16.79 0.57
N PRO A 431 -3.76 15.65 1.15
CA PRO A 431 -2.97 14.89 2.12
C PRO A 431 -1.72 14.17 1.55
N TYR A 432 -1.46 14.32 0.25
CA TYR A 432 -0.49 13.52 -0.49
C TYR A 432 0.33 14.41 -1.44
N GLY A 433 1.64 14.18 -1.48
CA GLY A 433 2.58 14.81 -2.41
C GLY A 433 2.75 13.98 -3.68
N LEU A 434 3.99 13.66 -4.05
CA LEU A 434 4.29 12.77 -5.19
C LEU A 434 4.81 11.43 -4.64
N GLY A 435 3.92 10.46 -4.48
CA GLY A 435 4.20 9.13 -3.93
C GLY A 435 4.49 9.07 -2.42
N TRP A 436 4.13 10.11 -1.67
CA TRP A 436 4.33 10.24 -0.22
C TRP A 436 3.14 10.95 0.41
N PHE A 437 2.66 10.49 1.56
CA PHE A 437 1.74 11.26 2.38
C PHE A 437 2.48 12.41 3.07
N THR A 438 1.78 13.54 3.20
CA THR A 438 2.31 14.79 3.74
C THR A 438 1.31 15.35 4.74
N GLN A 439 1.69 15.40 6.01
CA GLN A 439 0.79 15.84 7.09
C GLN A 439 1.52 16.84 7.98
N ASP A 440 0.89 17.98 8.28
CA ASP A 440 1.30 18.80 9.42
C ASP A 440 0.48 18.43 10.65
N TYR A 441 1.16 18.18 11.77
CA TYR A 441 0.50 18.07 13.07
C TYR A 441 1.05 19.11 14.04
N ARG A 442 0.31 20.22 14.17
CA ARG A 442 0.61 21.37 15.05
C ARG A 442 1.98 21.98 14.78
N GLY A 443 2.35 22.21 13.52
CA GLY A 443 3.68 22.67 13.14
C GLY A 443 4.74 21.59 13.34
N THR A 444 4.42 20.35 12.97
CA THR A 444 5.34 19.21 12.98
C THR A 444 5.11 18.47 11.68
N ARG A 445 6.08 18.52 10.77
CA ARG A 445 5.94 17.91 9.45
C ARG A 445 6.16 16.40 9.55
N LEU A 446 5.20 15.65 9.06
CA LEU A 446 5.22 14.20 9.00
C LEU A 446 5.20 13.80 7.51
N ILE A 447 6.24 13.11 7.07
CA ILE A 447 6.35 12.56 5.72
C ILE A 447 6.34 11.05 5.83
N TRP A 448 5.36 10.38 5.22
CA TRP A 448 5.10 8.99 5.54
C TRP A 448 4.48 8.23 4.37
N HIS A 449 4.49 6.91 4.47
CA HIS A 449 3.72 6.04 3.58
C HIS A 449 3.46 4.71 4.26
N TYR A 450 2.31 4.11 3.97
CA TYR A 450 1.94 2.79 4.48
C TYR A 450 1.71 1.80 3.34
N GLY A 451 1.60 0.53 3.68
CA GLY A 451 1.08 -0.50 2.80
C GLY A 451 0.20 -1.46 3.57
N TYR A 452 -0.84 -1.96 2.92
CA TYR A 452 -1.32 -3.31 3.20
C TYR A 452 -1.82 -3.97 1.92
N TRP A 453 -1.79 -5.29 1.93
CA TRP A 453 -2.50 -6.17 1.01
C TRP A 453 -2.59 -7.54 1.67
N THR A 454 -3.17 -8.54 1.00
CA THR A 454 -3.43 -9.87 1.57
C THR A 454 -2.19 -10.44 2.28
N GLY A 455 -2.28 -10.54 3.61
CA GLY A 455 -1.23 -11.09 4.47
C GLY A 455 0.00 -10.22 4.72
N ASN A 456 0.03 -8.94 4.33
CA ASN A 456 1.17 -8.05 4.59
C ASN A 456 0.75 -6.61 4.86
N SER A 457 1.53 -5.92 5.70
CA SER A 457 1.38 -4.49 5.94
C SER A 457 2.67 -3.84 6.42
N SER A 458 2.80 -2.54 6.17
CA SER A 458 4.03 -1.77 6.36
C SER A 458 3.74 -0.31 6.66
N LEU A 459 4.71 0.37 7.30
CA LEU A 459 4.71 1.81 7.54
C LEU A 459 6.16 2.32 7.48
N ILE A 460 6.36 3.46 6.83
CA ILE A 460 7.47 4.38 7.08
C ILE A 460 6.90 5.73 7.53
N LEU A 461 7.49 6.34 8.55
CA LEU A 461 7.08 7.63 9.10
C LEU A 461 8.31 8.45 9.48
N LYS A 462 8.58 9.51 8.72
CA LYS A 462 9.68 10.45 8.90
C LYS A 462 9.19 11.73 9.59
N VAL A 463 10.05 12.30 10.42
CA VAL A 463 9.92 13.61 11.06
C VAL A 463 11.17 14.41 10.70
N PRO A 464 11.20 15.08 9.52
CA PRO A 464 12.42 15.60 8.93
C PRO A 464 13.17 16.60 9.81
N GLU A 465 12.45 17.46 10.54
CA GLU A 465 13.02 18.48 11.44
C GLU A 465 13.77 17.87 12.65
N ARG A 466 13.69 16.55 12.83
CA ARG A 466 14.33 15.80 13.92
C ARG A 466 15.31 14.73 13.43
N ASN A 467 15.61 14.65 12.12
CA ASN A 467 16.38 13.57 11.48
C ASN A 467 15.93 12.17 11.92
N LEU A 468 14.62 11.97 12.10
CA LEU A 468 14.06 10.82 12.80
C LEU A 468 13.05 10.08 11.91
N THR A 469 13.22 8.77 11.76
CA THR A 469 12.31 7.92 11.01
C THR A 469 11.95 6.67 11.80
N PHE A 470 10.69 6.26 11.71
CA PHE A 470 10.18 4.96 12.17
C PHE A 470 9.77 4.10 10.98
N ILE A 471 10.14 2.82 11.03
CA ILE A 471 9.78 1.80 10.04
C ILE A 471 9.16 0.63 10.78
N ALA A 472 8.04 0.09 10.30
CA ALA A 472 7.42 -1.11 10.83
C ALA A 472 6.83 -1.99 9.71
N MET A 473 6.95 -3.31 9.83
CA MET A 473 6.46 -4.28 8.84
C MET A 473 5.93 -5.55 9.50
N ALA A 474 4.82 -6.06 8.97
CA ALA A 474 4.09 -7.19 9.53
C ALA A 474 3.65 -8.20 8.46
N ASN A 475 3.55 -9.48 8.85
CA ASN A 475 3.10 -10.59 8.00
C ASN A 475 1.59 -10.89 8.10
N THR A 476 0.81 -9.84 8.37
CA THR A 476 -0.64 -9.76 8.16
C THR A 476 -0.97 -8.39 7.59
N ASP A 477 -2.22 -8.14 7.17
CA ASP A 477 -2.66 -6.78 6.82
C ASP A 477 -3.05 -5.92 8.06
N ASN A 478 -3.13 -6.52 9.25
CA ASN A 478 -3.71 -5.89 10.45
C ASN A 478 -2.93 -4.68 10.99
N LEU A 479 -1.65 -4.47 10.65
CA LEU A 479 -0.93 -3.27 11.11
C LEU A 479 -1.50 -1.97 10.51
N SER A 480 -2.15 -2.05 9.35
CA SER A 480 -2.70 -0.89 8.64
C SER A 480 -4.19 -1.01 8.28
N ARG A 481 -4.65 -2.20 7.84
CA ARG A 481 -6.04 -2.43 7.37
C ARG A 481 -7.13 -1.90 8.31
N PRO A 482 -7.06 -2.05 9.64
CA PRO A 482 -8.12 -1.58 10.53
C PRO A 482 -8.27 -0.05 10.60
N THR A 483 -7.30 0.72 10.10
CA THR A 483 -7.12 2.12 10.52
C THR A 483 -7.29 3.18 9.45
N ASP A 484 -7.65 2.79 8.22
CA ASP A 484 -7.91 3.69 7.08
C ASP A 484 -6.86 4.81 6.92
N LEU A 485 -5.61 4.39 6.75
CA LEU A 485 -4.51 5.31 6.48
C LEU A 485 -4.62 5.98 5.10
N GLY A 486 -5.52 5.52 4.23
CA GLY A 486 -5.77 6.10 2.90
C GLY A 486 -6.31 7.53 2.98
N ALA A 487 -7.04 7.85 4.05
CA ALA A 487 -7.55 9.19 4.36
C ALA A 487 -6.44 10.23 4.66
N GLY A 488 -5.19 9.81 4.89
CA GLY A 488 -4.06 10.72 5.04
C GLY A 488 -3.79 11.23 6.46
N ASP A 489 -4.21 10.50 7.49
CA ASP A 489 -3.84 10.77 8.88
C ASP A 489 -3.06 9.62 9.53
N VAL A 490 -1.75 9.80 9.73
CA VAL A 490 -0.85 8.81 10.34
C VAL A 490 -1.12 8.60 11.83
N LEU A 491 -1.82 9.53 12.50
CA LEU A 491 -2.25 9.34 13.90
C LEU A 491 -3.29 8.22 14.01
N SER A 492 -3.89 7.80 12.90
CA SER A 492 -4.73 6.60 12.84
C SER A 492 -3.91 5.32 12.97
N SER A 493 -2.60 5.33 12.63
CA SER A 493 -1.75 4.13 12.72
C SER A 493 -1.46 3.80 14.19
N PRO A 494 -1.74 2.58 14.68
CA PRO A 494 -1.49 2.25 16.08
C PRO A 494 0.01 2.32 16.42
N VAL A 495 0.85 1.81 15.52
CA VAL A 495 2.31 1.81 15.67
C VAL A 495 2.93 3.18 15.40
N GLY A 496 2.38 3.94 14.44
CA GLY A 496 2.80 5.32 14.18
C GLY A 496 2.50 6.24 15.37
N LEU A 497 1.30 6.13 15.95
CA LEU A 497 0.90 6.87 17.14
C LEU A 497 1.74 6.49 18.37
N ALA A 498 2.03 5.21 18.56
CA ALA A 498 2.92 4.74 19.63
C ALA A 498 4.33 5.37 19.50
N PHE A 499 4.90 5.39 18.29
CA PHE A 499 6.18 6.04 18.02
C PHE A 499 6.13 7.55 18.28
N LEU A 500 5.13 8.27 17.76
CA LEU A 500 4.99 9.72 17.94
C LEU A 500 4.82 10.11 19.42
N LYS A 501 3.98 9.37 20.16
CA LYS A 501 3.81 9.53 21.62
C LYS A 501 5.10 9.29 22.41
N THR A 502 6.04 8.52 21.87
CA THR A 502 7.28 8.14 22.56
C THR A 502 8.46 9.05 22.22
N PHE A 503 8.59 9.45 20.95
CA PHE A 503 9.78 10.16 20.44
C PHE A 503 9.55 11.61 20.04
N VAL A 504 8.31 12.06 19.82
CA VAL A 504 8.02 13.37 19.21
C VAL A 504 7.20 14.24 20.14
N PHE A 505 6.05 13.73 20.61
CA PHE A 505 5.13 14.49 21.45
C PHE A 505 5.66 14.86 22.83
N PRO A 506 6.50 14.04 23.52
CA PRO A 506 7.08 14.44 24.80
C PRO A 506 7.89 15.73 24.72
N ASP A 507 8.66 15.88 23.64
CA ASP A 507 9.47 17.07 23.39
C ASP A 507 8.63 18.22 22.83
N LYS A 508 7.58 17.94 22.06
CA LYS A 508 6.67 18.95 21.47
C LYS A 508 5.75 19.58 22.52
N PHE A 509 5.31 18.81 23.52
CA PHE A 509 4.36 19.22 24.55
C PHE A 509 5.01 19.46 25.92
N GLY A 510 6.33 19.24 26.06
CA GLY A 510 7.10 19.52 27.28
C GLY A 510 6.89 18.54 28.43
N ALA A 511 6.15 17.45 28.22
CA ALA A 511 5.85 16.43 29.23
C ALA A 511 5.60 15.07 28.54
N PRO A 512 5.97 13.93 29.16
CA PRO A 512 5.70 12.60 28.59
C PRO A 512 4.21 12.33 28.44
N ALA A 513 3.86 11.46 27.48
CA ALA A 513 2.48 11.05 27.25
C ALA A 513 1.95 10.27 28.47
N PRO A 514 0.86 10.71 29.14
CA PRO A 514 0.36 10.03 30.34
C PRO A 514 -0.13 8.61 30.05
N GLU A 515 0.18 7.66 30.94
CA GLU A 515 -0.34 6.30 30.76
C GLU A 515 -1.86 6.24 30.95
N VAL A 516 -2.53 5.42 30.14
CA VAL A 516 -3.96 5.15 30.21
C VAL A 516 -4.16 3.65 30.25
N ASN A 517 -4.82 3.15 31.29
CA ASN A 517 -5.21 1.75 31.36
C ASN A 517 -6.44 1.51 30.49
N TRP A 518 -6.22 1.16 29.22
CA TRP A 518 -7.29 0.88 28.26
C TRP A 518 -8.14 -0.36 28.59
N GLN A 519 -7.71 -1.19 29.54
CA GLN A 519 -8.46 -2.35 30.04
C GLN A 519 -9.31 -2.01 31.29
N SER A 520 -9.23 -0.79 31.83
CA SER A 520 -9.99 -0.37 33.00
C SER A 520 -11.50 -0.35 32.76
N ALA A 521 -12.27 -0.36 33.86
CA ALA A 521 -13.72 -0.23 33.83
C ALA A 521 -14.16 1.07 33.11
N PRO A 522 -15.36 1.13 32.49
CA PRO A 522 -15.78 2.28 31.68
C PRO A 522 -15.71 3.62 32.41
N ALA A 523 -16.17 3.67 33.66
CA ALA A 523 -16.13 4.89 34.49
C ALA A 523 -14.70 5.34 34.83
N GLU A 524 -13.79 4.40 35.05
CA GLU A 524 -12.37 4.68 35.32
C GLU A 524 -11.65 5.16 34.06
N LEU A 525 -11.93 4.54 32.91
CA LEU A 525 -11.41 4.97 31.61
C LEU A 525 -11.89 6.38 31.27
N LYS A 526 -13.19 6.65 31.47
CA LYS A 526 -13.78 7.99 31.32
C LYS A 526 -13.10 8.99 32.24
N ALA A 527 -12.88 8.65 33.52
CA ALA A 527 -12.20 9.53 34.47
C ALA A 527 -10.74 9.81 34.09
N GLN A 528 -10.01 8.82 33.56
CA GLN A 528 -8.66 9.01 33.01
C GLN A 528 -8.68 9.98 31.82
N LEU A 529 -9.50 9.71 30.82
CA LEU A 529 -9.58 10.52 29.60
C LEU A 529 -10.13 11.94 29.86
N SER A 530 -11.07 12.11 30.79
CA SER A 530 -11.57 13.43 31.21
C SER A 530 -10.48 14.32 31.81
N ARG A 531 -9.55 13.74 32.58
CA ARG A 531 -8.37 14.49 33.09
C ARG A 531 -7.43 14.91 31.97
N LEU A 532 -7.37 14.13 30.88
CA LEU A 532 -6.54 14.42 29.71
C LEU A 532 -7.18 15.41 28.73
N ALA A 533 -8.49 15.67 28.84
CA ALA A 533 -9.22 16.57 27.95
C ALA A 533 -8.72 18.03 28.00
N GLN A 534 -8.07 18.45 29.09
CA GLN A 534 -7.42 19.76 29.24
C GLN A 534 -5.90 19.72 29.04
N SER A 535 -5.34 18.56 28.70
CA SER A 535 -3.90 18.39 28.46
C SER A 535 -3.54 18.70 27.00
N PRO A 536 -2.26 19.00 26.68
CA PRO A 536 -1.80 19.09 25.30
C PRO A 536 -2.06 17.82 24.46
N TYR A 537 -2.27 16.68 25.09
CA TYR A 537 -2.53 15.39 24.45
C TYR A 537 -4.04 15.09 24.21
N ALA A 538 -4.98 16.01 24.49
CA ALA A 538 -6.42 15.72 24.46
C ALA A 538 -6.92 15.11 23.13
N ASP A 539 -6.44 15.63 21.99
CA ASP A 539 -6.71 15.13 20.65
C ASP A 539 -5.96 13.82 20.34
N VAL A 540 -4.72 13.67 20.82
CA VAL A 540 -3.95 12.42 20.72
C VAL A 540 -4.70 11.26 21.38
N TYR A 541 -5.27 11.46 22.59
CA TYR A 541 -6.05 10.42 23.28
C TYR A 541 -7.46 10.23 22.71
N ARG A 542 -8.08 11.28 22.14
CA ARG A 542 -9.31 11.12 21.34
C ARG A 542 -9.05 10.21 20.14
N LYS A 543 -7.97 10.45 19.39
CA LYS A 543 -7.57 9.60 18.25
C LYS A 543 -7.20 8.19 18.70
N GLU A 544 -6.42 8.03 19.78
CA GLU A 544 -6.07 6.69 20.29
C GLU A 544 -7.31 5.88 20.69
N LEU A 545 -8.33 6.51 21.28
CA LEU A 545 -9.61 5.84 21.59
C LEU A 545 -10.32 5.35 20.33
N GLN A 546 -10.40 6.17 19.28
CA GLN A 546 -10.97 5.77 17.97
C GLN A 546 -10.17 4.63 17.33
N VAL A 547 -8.84 4.73 17.33
CA VAL A 547 -7.93 3.72 16.79
C VAL A 547 -8.11 2.40 17.53
N ARG A 548 -8.12 2.41 18.86
CA ARG A 548 -8.33 1.21 19.68
C ARG A 548 -9.70 0.58 19.46
N THR A 549 -10.77 1.37 19.30
CA THR A 549 -12.07 0.83 18.86
C THR A 549 -11.93 0.05 17.55
N ARG A 550 -11.32 0.64 16.51
CA ARG A 550 -11.13 -0.02 15.21
C ARG A 550 -10.28 -1.29 15.32
N VAL A 551 -9.19 -1.25 16.10
CA VAL A 551 -8.34 -2.41 16.41
C VAL A 551 -9.17 -3.54 17.01
N MET A 552 -9.92 -3.29 18.09
CA MET A 552 -10.69 -4.31 18.79
C MET A 552 -11.80 -4.92 17.92
N THR A 553 -12.50 -4.10 17.13
CA THR A 553 -13.47 -4.58 16.13
C THR A 553 -12.81 -5.53 15.12
N SER A 554 -11.62 -5.17 14.61
CA SER A 554 -10.94 -5.92 13.54
C SER A 554 -10.44 -7.32 13.92
N VAL A 555 -10.35 -7.62 15.22
CA VAL A 555 -9.89 -8.91 15.78
C VAL A 555 -10.96 -9.69 16.55
N GLY A 556 -12.22 -9.26 16.44
CA GLY A 556 -13.38 -9.92 17.05
C GLY A 556 -13.67 -9.55 18.50
N ARG A 557 -12.93 -8.62 19.11
CA ARG A 557 -13.13 -8.16 20.49
C ARG A 557 -14.28 -7.14 20.57
N ARG A 558 -15.47 -7.58 20.16
CA ARG A 558 -16.68 -6.74 20.04
C ARG A 558 -17.08 -6.07 21.37
N ASP A 559 -16.85 -6.72 22.50
CA ASP A 559 -17.20 -6.14 23.82
C ASP A 559 -16.26 -5.00 24.22
N ASP A 560 -14.96 -5.15 23.97
CA ASP A 560 -13.99 -4.06 24.12
C ASP A 560 -14.30 -2.91 23.16
N ALA A 561 -14.58 -3.20 21.89
CA ALA A 561 -14.96 -2.17 20.92
C ALA A 561 -16.20 -1.38 21.38
N ARG A 562 -17.27 -2.07 21.82
CA ARG A 562 -18.49 -1.45 22.36
C ARG A 562 -18.22 -0.64 23.62
N ARG A 563 -17.37 -1.13 24.53
CA ARG A 563 -16.92 -0.39 25.74
C ARG A 563 -16.20 0.91 25.36
N LEU A 564 -15.29 0.86 24.40
CA LEU A 564 -14.53 2.03 23.93
C LEU A 564 -15.43 3.03 23.18
N MET A 565 -16.40 2.55 22.37
CA MET A 565 -17.37 3.43 21.69
C MET A 565 -18.29 4.16 22.67
N ARG A 566 -18.76 3.48 23.74
CA ARG A 566 -19.52 4.15 24.82
C ARG A 566 -18.69 5.22 25.52
N ALA A 567 -17.44 4.91 25.86
CA ALA A 567 -16.52 5.90 26.43
C ALA A 567 -16.29 7.10 25.48
N TYR A 568 -16.22 6.87 24.16
CA TYR A 568 -16.12 7.94 23.17
C TYR A 568 -17.38 8.83 23.17
N ALA A 569 -18.57 8.22 23.07
CA ALA A 569 -19.84 8.93 23.06
C ALA A 569 -20.01 9.80 24.32
N GLU A 570 -19.76 9.21 25.50
CA GLU A 570 -19.88 9.88 26.80
C GLU A 570 -18.88 11.02 27.05
N LEU A 571 -17.80 11.12 26.26
CA LEU A 571 -16.76 12.13 26.39
C LEU A 571 -16.84 13.23 25.32
N TYR A 572 -17.27 12.87 24.10
CA TYR A 572 -17.11 13.73 22.92
C TYR A 572 -18.40 14.05 22.18
N SER A 573 -19.48 13.26 22.35
CA SER A 573 -20.79 13.59 21.78
C SER A 573 -21.47 14.69 22.60
N LYS A 574 -21.84 15.77 21.93
CA LYS A 574 -22.49 16.97 22.48
C LYS A 574 -23.97 16.99 22.07
N PRO A 575 -24.85 17.72 22.77
CA PRO A 575 -26.18 18.00 22.23
C PRO A 575 -26.11 18.79 20.91
N LEU A 576 -27.24 18.90 20.22
CA LEU A 576 -27.42 19.88 19.13
C LEU A 576 -27.00 21.29 19.60
N PRO A 577 -26.50 22.15 18.69
CA PRO A 577 -26.20 23.55 18.98
C PRO A 577 -27.34 24.27 19.74
N GLU A 578 -26.99 25.09 20.73
CA GLU A 578 -27.95 25.66 21.68
C GLU A 578 -28.99 26.57 21.00
N GLU A 579 -28.62 27.21 19.89
CA GLU A 579 -29.54 28.01 19.08
C GLU A 579 -30.57 27.17 18.31
N LEU A 580 -30.28 25.89 18.08
CA LEU A 580 -31.21 24.94 17.47
C LEU A 580 -32.10 24.26 18.51
N THR A 581 -31.58 23.94 19.70
CA THR A 581 -32.40 23.33 20.77
C THR A 581 -33.44 24.28 21.36
N LYS A 582 -33.21 25.60 21.27
CA LYS A 582 -34.18 26.64 21.66
C LYS A 582 -35.23 26.95 20.60
N LYS A 583 -35.07 26.48 19.36
CA LYS A 583 -36.03 26.71 18.27
C LYS A 583 -36.96 25.51 18.11
N ALA A 584 -38.26 25.77 17.91
CA ALA A 584 -39.18 24.75 17.43
C ALA A 584 -38.80 24.37 15.99
N ALA A 585 -38.62 23.08 15.73
CA ALA A 585 -38.39 22.58 14.37
C ALA A 585 -39.69 22.67 13.56
N VAL A 586 -39.57 23.10 12.30
CA VAL A 586 -40.65 23.09 11.30
C VAL A 586 -40.99 21.64 10.91
N ALA A 587 -39.96 20.80 10.80
CA ALA A 587 -40.05 19.36 10.67
C ALA A 587 -38.77 18.73 11.25
N LYS A 588 -38.87 17.52 11.81
CA LYS A 588 -37.74 16.80 12.38
C LYS A 588 -37.94 15.30 12.19
N ILE A 589 -36.93 14.65 11.65
CA ILE A 589 -36.72 13.20 11.74
C ILE A 589 -35.42 13.02 12.51
N SER A 590 -35.44 12.23 13.59
CA SER A 590 -34.26 11.96 14.40
C SER A 590 -34.33 10.58 15.02
N GLU A 591 -33.21 10.14 15.58
CA GLU A 591 -33.10 8.84 16.26
C GLU A 591 -33.44 7.72 15.27
N VAL A 592 -32.86 7.84 14.07
CA VAL A 592 -33.03 6.89 12.98
C VAL A 592 -32.12 5.69 13.22
N THR A 593 -32.71 4.50 13.25
CA THR A 593 -32.03 3.21 13.42
C THR A 593 -31.81 2.53 12.07
N ASP A 594 -31.28 1.31 12.07
CA ASP A 594 -30.96 0.56 10.84
C ASP A 594 -32.21 0.30 9.96
N ASN A 595 -32.04 0.38 8.64
CA ASN A 595 -33.04 0.07 7.60
C ASN A 595 -34.37 0.83 7.70
N GLU A 596 -34.36 2.06 8.22
CA GLU A 596 -35.56 2.89 8.31
C GLU A 596 -35.71 3.80 7.08
N ASP A 597 -36.97 3.99 6.65
CA ASP A 597 -37.37 4.98 5.65
C ASP A 597 -38.49 5.82 6.29
N LYS A 598 -38.14 7.03 6.73
CA LYS A 598 -38.98 7.90 7.57
C LYS A 598 -39.39 9.15 6.79
N VAL A 599 -40.65 9.55 6.96
CA VAL A 599 -41.24 10.73 6.30
C VAL A 599 -42.00 11.58 7.31
N ALA A 600 -41.84 12.90 7.23
CA ALA A 600 -42.59 13.88 8.02
C ALA A 600 -43.11 15.00 7.12
N GLU A 601 -44.44 15.20 7.06
CA GLU A 601 -45.03 16.28 6.27
C GLU A 601 -45.02 17.61 7.03
N PHE A 602 -44.80 18.73 6.32
CA PHE A 602 -44.88 20.08 6.87
C PHE A 602 -45.42 21.08 5.85
N THR A 603 -45.88 22.23 6.33
CA THR A 603 -46.46 23.31 5.50
C THR A 603 -45.81 24.65 5.83
N LEU A 604 -45.45 25.40 4.79
CA LEU A 604 -44.96 26.77 4.90
C LEU A 604 -46.03 27.73 4.36
N PRO A 605 -46.59 28.65 5.17
CA PRO A 605 -47.66 29.56 4.73
C PRO A 605 -47.18 30.72 3.85
N ARG A 606 -45.86 30.93 3.79
CA ARG A 606 -45.17 31.95 3.00
C ARG A 606 -43.76 31.46 2.67
N GLU A 607 -43.08 32.11 1.72
CA GLU A 607 -41.65 31.87 1.53
C GLU A 607 -40.89 32.06 2.86
N THR A 608 -40.11 31.05 3.22
CA THR A 608 -39.47 30.94 4.54
C THR A 608 -38.02 30.48 4.36
N SER A 609 -37.09 31.24 4.95
CA SER A 609 -35.71 30.78 5.11
C SER A 609 -35.67 29.71 6.20
N VAL A 610 -35.17 28.52 5.84
CA VAL A 610 -35.03 27.39 6.75
C VAL A 610 -33.57 26.98 6.88
N ARG A 611 -33.08 26.80 8.10
CA ARG A 611 -31.80 26.16 8.40
C ARG A 611 -32.03 24.65 8.48
N VAL A 612 -31.32 23.91 7.64
CA VAL A 612 -31.31 22.44 7.59
C VAL A 612 -30.10 21.96 8.38
N PHE A 613 -30.35 21.13 9.40
CA PHE A 613 -29.31 20.40 10.11
C PHE A 613 -29.52 18.90 9.88
N ALA A 614 -28.58 18.23 9.22
CA ALA A 614 -28.64 16.81 8.91
C ALA A 614 -27.34 16.11 9.32
N GLN A 615 -27.44 14.88 9.82
CA GLN A 615 -26.30 13.98 10.05
C GLN A 615 -26.66 12.58 9.59
N GLY A 616 -25.71 11.91 8.94
CA GLY A 616 -25.87 10.58 8.36
C GLY A 616 -24.52 9.99 7.92
N GLU A 617 -24.56 8.91 7.15
CA GLU A 617 -23.39 8.14 6.71
C GLU A 617 -23.10 8.39 5.23
N GLY A 618 -21.83 8.61 4.87
CA GLY A 618 -21.40 8.62 3.48
C GLY A 618 -19.93 8.25 3.32
N GLY A 619 -19.60 7.66 2.17
CA GLY A 619 -18.27 7.18 1.81
C GLY A 619 -18.15 7.01 0.30
N GLY A 620 -16.93 7.09 -0.23
CA GLY A 620 -16.67 6.89 -1.68
C GLY A 620 -17.40 7.88 -2.60
N GLY A 621 -17.76 9.08 -2.11
CA GLY A 621 -18.54 10.07 -2.86
C GLY A 621 -20.06 9.81 -2.87
N GLN A 622 -20.56 8.83 -2.13
CA GLN A 622 -21.97 8.50 -1.99
C GLN A 622 -22.45 8.68 -0.54
N MET A 623 -23.77 8.76 -0.37
CA MET A 623 -24.45 8.75 0.93
C MET A 623 -25.21 7.44 1.10
N PHE A 624 -25.18 6.88 2.31
CA PHE A 624 -25.88 5.66 2.70
C PHE A 624 -27.06 6.01 3.62
N ASP A 625 -26.80 6.78 4.68
CA ASP A 625 -27.84 7.39 5.50
C ASP A 625 -27.95 8.89 5.18
N TYR A 626 -29.11 9.35 4.71
CA TYR A 626 -29.31 10.74 4.29
C TYR A 626 -30.77 11.16 4.26
N GLY A 627 -30.99 12.48 4.22
CA GLY A 627 -32.33 13.07 4.09
C GLY A 627 -32.48 13.98 2.87
N TRP A 628 -33.72 14.18 2.45
CA TRP A 628 -34.10 15.07 1.37
C TRP A 628 -35.45 15.75 1.66
N ILE A 629 -35.76 16.81 0.92
CA ILE A 629 -37.03 17.53 0.99
C ILE A 629 -37.71 17.43 -0.37
N GLU A 630 -38.95 16.95 -0.38
CA GLU A 630 -39.81 16.85 -1.55
C GLU A 630 -40.95 17.88 -1.44
N ASN A 631 -41.30 18.56 -2.53
CA ASN A 631 -42.54 19.32 -2.60
C ASN A 631 -43.71 18.35 -2.82
N ALA A 632 -44.63 18.29 -1.84
CA ALA A 632 -45.66 17.24 -1.75
C ALA A 632 -46.73 17.30 -2.85
N GLU A 633 -46.81 18.41 -3.59
CA GLU A 633 -47.81 18.65 -4.64
C GLU A 633 -47.27 18.34 -6.04
N THR A 634 -45.96 18.51 -6.25
CA THR A 634 -45.27 18.25 -7.53
C THR A 634 -44.44 16.96 -7.55
N GLY A 635 -44.17 16.37 -6.38
CA GLY A 635 -43.25 15.23 -6.23
C GLY A 635 -41.78 15.60 -6.49
N LYS A 636 -41.45 16.89 -6.63
CA LYS A 636 -40.10 17.34 -6.95
C LYS A 636 -39.24 17.45 -5.70
N VAL A 637 -38.09 16.77 -5.68
CA VAL A 637 -37.02 17.00 -4.69
C VAL A 637 -36.49 18.42 -4.85
N VAL A 638 -36.56 19.21 -3.78
CA VAL A 638 -36.10 20.61 -3.72
C VAL A 638 -34.76 20.77 -2.99
N TRP A 639 -34.37 19.78 -2.18
CA TRP A 639 -33.05 19.66 -1.56
C TRP A 639 -32.76 18.20 -1.20
N GLU A 640 -31.49 17.81 -1.22
CA GLU A 640 -31.02 16.47 -0.87
C GLU A 640 -29.62 16.58 -0.23
N MET A 641 -29.36 15.81 0.82
CA MET A 641 -28.03 15.71 1.42
C MET A 641 -27.10 14.89 0.52
N LYS A 642 -26.21 15.57 -0.22
CA LYS A 642 -25.24 14.95 -1.13
C LYS A 642 -23.85 14.91 -0.53
N ALA A 643 -23.11 13.83 -0.74
CA ALA A 643 -21.78 13.63 -0.15
C ALA A 643 -20.81 14.81 -0.40
N ALA A 644 -20.80 15.36 -1.63
CA ALA A 644 -19.97 16.51 -2.00
C ALA A 644 -20.33 17.83 -1.29
N GLU A 645 -21.54 17.93 -0.72
CA GLU A 645 -22.05 19.10 0.01
C GLU A 645 -21.97 18.91 1.54
N THR A 646 -21.40 17.79 2.00
CA THR A 646 -21.27 17.46 3.44
C THR A 646 -19.90 17.78 4.01
N SER A 647 -19.86 18.09 5.31
CA SER A 647 -18.63 18.10 6.12
C SER A 647 -18.57 16.88 7.06
N HIS A 648 -17.41 16.59 7.63
CA HIS A 648 -17.26 15.51 8.62
C HIS A 648 -17.97 15.85 9.93
N ALA A 649 -18.70 14.87 10.50
CA ALA A 649 -19.52 15.04 11.71
C ALA A 649 -18.78 14.70 13.02
N GLY A 650 -17.50 14.33 12.93
CA GLY A 650 -16.75 13.77 14.07
C GLY A 650 -17.03 12.28 14.25
N GLY A 651 -16.23 11.60 15.08
CA GLY A 651 -16.32 10.14 15.20
C GLY A 651 -15.57 9.41 14.09
N ALA A 652 -16.25 8.51 13.38
CA ALA A 652 -15.72 7.78 12.23
C ALA A 652 -15.75 8.63 10.94
N GLU A 653 -14.79 8.41 10.02
CA GLU A 653 -14.65 9.18 8.76
C GLU A 653 -15.94 9.24 7.92
N LYS A 654 -16.75 8.17 8.02
CA LYS A 654 -18.02 8.00 7.32
C LYS A 654 -19.16 8.86 7.87
N ASN A 655 -18.97 9.50 9.02
CA ASN A 655 -19.99 10.34 9.65
C ASN A 655 -20.01 11.71 8.94
N ARG A 656 -21.10 12.02 8.26
CA ARG A 656 -21.28 13.23 7.45
C ARG A 656 -22.35 14.12 8.05
N LYS A 657 -22.22 15.44 7.86
CA LYS A 657 -23.21 16.43 8.26
C LYS A 657 -23.43 17.52 7.21
N VAL A 658 -24.63 18.08 7.21
CA VAL A 658 -24.97 19.35 6.56
C VAL A 658 -25.52 20.30 7.61
N ASP A 659 -25.06 21.55 7.58
CA ASP A 659 -25.63 22.67 8.33
C ASP A 659 -25.71 23.85 7.34
N ALA A 660 -26.89 24.05 6.75
CA ALA A 660 -27.08 24.93 5.59
C ALA A 660 -28.38 25.74 5.71
N THR A 661 -28.49 26.84 4.97
CA THR A 661 -29.73 27.62 4.88
C THR A 661 -30.29 27.57 3.46
N LEU A 662 -31.59 27.30 3.36
CA LEU A 662 -32.37 27.27 2.12
C LEU A 662 -33.47 28.34 2.18
N SER A 663 -33.94 28.82 1.03
CA SER A 663 -35.25 29.48 0.94
C SER A 663 -36.25 28.51 0.32
N LEU A 664 -37.35 28.24 1.02
CA LEU A 664 -38.44 27.40 0.53
C LEU A 664 -39.69 28.28 0.32
N PRO A 665 -40.30 28.26 -0.89
CA PRO A 665 -41.58 28.92 -1.14
C PRO A 665 -42.71 28.48 -0.20
N ALA A 666 -43.83 29.20 -0.25
CA ALA A 666 -45.06 28.75 0.37
C ALA A 666 -45.51 27.41 -0.26
N GLY A 667 -45.96 26.45 0.55
CA GLY A 667 -46.41 25.15 0.04
C GLY A 667 -46.37 24.03 1.06
N ARG A 668 -46.76 22.84 0.62
CA ARG A 668 -46.68 21.58 1.38
C ARG A 668 -45.46 20.78 0.95
N TYR A 669 -44.79 20.19 1.91
CA TYR A 669 -43.52 19.49 1.73
C TYR A 669 -43.47 18.21 2.55
N ARG A 670 -42.66 17.26 2.09
CA ARG A 670 -42.26 16.07 2.84
C ARG A 670 -40.77 16.17 3.14
N LEU A 671 -40.43 16.04 4.41
CA LEU A 671 -39.06 15.77 4.85
C LEU A 671 -38.89 14.25 4.89
N HIS A 672 -37.84 13.74 4.26
CA HIS A 672 -37.51 12.32 4.21
C HIS A 672 -36.16 12.07 4.87
N TYR A 673 -35.98 10.88 5.41
CA TYR A 673 -34.68 10.34 5.78
C TYR A 673 -34.66 8.83 5.64
N LYS A 674 -33.56 8.29 5.12
CA LYS A 674 -33.35 6.86 4.94
C LYS A 674 -32.01 6.43 5.55
N SER A 675 -31.94 5.20 6.06
CA SER A 675 -30.73 4.55 6.61
C SER A 675 -30.48 3.15 6.04
N ASP A 676 -29.22 2.71 6.14
CA ASP A 676 -28.76 1.35 5.81
C ASP A 676 -28.70 0.39 7.02
N GLU A 677 -28.10 -0.78 6.88
CA GLU A 677 -28.06 -1.82 7.91
C GLU A 677 -26.85 -1.76 8.87
N SER A 678 -26.03 -0.70 8.86
CA SER A 678 -24.67 -0.76 9.42
C SER A 678 -24.34 0.23 10.55
N HIS A 679 -24.81 1.47 10.55
CA HIS A 679 -24.32 2.51 11.46
C HIS A 679 -25.35 3.60 11.75
N SER A 680 -26.20 3.34 12.72
CA SER A 680 -27.34 4.19 13.04
C SER A 680 -27.41 4.58 14.52
N PHE A 681 -28.43 5.37 14.88
CA PHE A 681 -28.64 5.82 16.26
C PHE A 681 -28.71 4.63 17.24
N ASP A 682 -27.93 4.71 18.31
CA ASP A 682 -27.72 3.66 19.33
C ASP A 682 -27.21 2.29 18.84
N ASN A 683 -27.00 2.07 17.52
CA ASN A 683 -26.37 0.86 16.96
C ASN A 683 -25.07 1.13 16.17
N TRP A 684 -24.17 1.91 16.78
CA TRP A 684 -22.92 2.33 16.15
C TRP A 684 -21.90 1.18 15.94
N ASN A 685 -21.52 0.90 14.69
CA ASN A 685 -20.42 -0.03 14.37
C ASN A 685 -19.00 0.58 14.44
N ALA A 686 -18.93 1.91 14.60
CA ALA A 686 -17.71 2.71 14.71
C ALA A 686 -18.00 3.94 15.60
N PRO A 687 -17.01 4.77 15.99
CA PRO A 687 -17.26 5.91 16.88
C PRO A 687 -18.36 6.86 16.35
N PRO A 688 -19.36 7.23 17.18
CA PRO A 688 -20.51 8.06 16.76
C PRO A 688 -20.12 9.52 16.46
N PRO A 689 -21.00 10.30 15.81
CA PRO A 689 -20.79 11.73 15.58
C PRO A 689 -20.57 12.54 16.88
N GLU A 690 -19.87 13.66 16.76
CA GLU A 690 -19.63 14.59 17.88
C GLU A 690 -20.87 15.42 18.25
N ILE A 691 -21.93 15.39 17.43
CA ILE A 691 -23.26 15.91 17.79
C ILE A 691 -24.21 14.72 17.90
N ASN A 692 -24.87 14.57 19.05
CA ASN A 692 -25.81 13.50 19.36
C ASN A 692 -27.15 13.73 18.63
N PHE A 693 -27.14 13.43 17.34
CA PHE A 693 -28.28 13.55 16.44
C PHE A 693 -28.02 12.69 15.20
N TRP A 694 -28.97 11.86 14.79
CA TRP A 694 -28.91 11.11 13.51
C TRP A 694 -30.26 11.28 12.84
N GLY A 695 -30.29 11.74 11.59
CA GLY A 695 -31.52 12.24 10.96
C GLY A 695 -31.37 13.62 10.32
N VAL A 696 -32.50 14.34 10.18
CA VAL A 696 -32.58 15.67 9.57
C VAL A 696 -33.65 16.54 10.25
N ALA A 697 -33.31 17.80 10.50
CA ALA A 697 -34.17 18.78 11.16
C ALA A 697 -34.19 20.11 10.40
N LEU A 698 -35.37 20.71 10.28
CA LEU A 698 -35.60 22.00 9.64
C LEU A 698 -36.01 23.04 10.69
N TYR A 699 -35.36 24.19 10.71
CA TYR A 699 -35.64 25.28 11.63
C TYR A 699 -35.94 26.56 10.84
N ALA A 700 -37.05 27.23 11.11
CA ALA A 700 -37.28 28.57 10.54
C ALA A 700 -36.23 29.54 11.11
N ASN A 701 -35.65 30.38 10.24
CA ASN A 701 -34.65 31.38 10.64
C ASN A 701 -35.29 32.58 11.36
#